data_AF-A0A2V5PCX0-F1
#
_entry.id   AF-A0A2V5PCX0-F1
#
_cell.length_a   1.000
_cell.length_b   1.000
_cell.length_c   1.000
_cell.angle_alpha   90.00
_cell.angle_beta   90.00
_cell.angle_gamma   90.00
#
_symmetry.space_group_name_H-M   'P 1'
#
loop_
_entity.id
_entity.type
_entity.pdbx_description
1 polymer ?
#
loop_
_entity_poly.entity_id
_entity_poly.type
_entity_poly.pdbx_seq_one_letter_code
_entity_poly.pdbx_strand_id
1 'polypeptide(L)'
;MRPESIQDAVIRLAGNSQDGIQTAGAFLARLAGRSEHDVMTYMTIPATISGGPSIFQVRIGSGEVLSAGDEADFLVAFYQHSYQDHIGFLREGGVLLYDSDNVEPNVDDKRFVYVGVPITGLTVEALGGTAKDKGKNIFVLGLIAKIFNLDVDKLKKLITEKFGGKNESVVNTALMAFQAGYGYPVGNVLTKHYRFEHIPRASGRAQITMDGNQALAYGLIAAGVRYGAGYPITPWSSVMETLRRELPKYGGIFVQAEDELASVSIALGCSYSGYLAVTGSAGPGISLKTEAIGWASMAEIPLIICNIQRGGPSTGLPTNVEQSDLHQAIFGSHGDSPRVVLAPSSVEDCFYIAIEAARIARKYSTPVFILSDTSLATRIEAFDEPDLPKLMQDPKPDLTPRQTHKPYPIDQVTQHVPPGTRILDGKYPLLAGLEHDEMGHPTGSPKLHMAMTAKRRNKLRKLAEEIPVPEVYGDQEGDTLMVGWGSTYGPIHDAVKMARENGEKAGALHLRHLHPLPNGLEKIFEKFKRIVTVEMNDQGVYGYGQLAMILRARPAYPARRRRGRAPGHLRGKREIAKRNRAARRRLKRNTGFQPVFSHPVSDYKSAQRPTANCRASLPATPQLLAKACTRRFRLIIRAVPGAVRLARQNSSAHIAPARTGCNRHSPAAAFRRFAKTPRPGCDKSTWGTSSSSTSPKRTHIPARQATARLRCANRRCAVAPESVADLSRN
;
A
#
# COMPACT_ATOMS: atom_id res chain seq x y z
N MET A 1 37.27 -17.76 11.18
CA MET A 1 35.92 -18.34 10.94
C MET A 1 35.99 -19.32 9.78
N ARG A 2 35.43 -20.53 9.89
CA ARG A 2 35.36 -21.54 8.81
C ARG A 2 34.16 -21.26 7.89
N PRO A 3 34.22 -21.54 6.57
CA PRO A 3 33.06 -21.39 5.69
C PRO A 3 31.97 -22.42 5.98
N GLU A 4 30.72 -22.02 5.90
CA GLU A 4 29.54 -22.88 5.88
C GLU A 4 28.57 -22.42 4.78
N SER A 5 28.27 -23.30 3.82
CA SER A 5 27.25 -23.04 2.81
C SER A 5 25.85 -23.12 3.41
N ILE A 6 24.97 -22.20 3.05
CA ILE A 6 23.55 -22.18 3.45
C ILE A 6 22.65 -21.88 2.26
N GLN A 7 21.46 -22.48 2.27
CA GLN A 7 20.41 -22.18 1.28
C GLN A 7 19.71 -20.86 1.60
N ASP A 8 19.28 -20.64 2.84
CA ASP A 8 18.67 -19.40 3.27
C ASP A 8 19.01 -19.01 4.72
N ALA A 9 18.73 -17.75 5.06
CA ALA A 9 18.77 -17.26 6.44
C ALA A 9 17.78 -16.11 6.65
N VAL A 10 17.05 -16.19 7.77
CA VAL A 10 16.17 -15.14 8.30
C VAL A 10 16.94 -14.32 9.34
N ILE A 11 17.22 -13.06 9.01
CA ILE A 11 17.87 -12.08 9.88
C ILE A 11 16.81 -11.08 10.34
N ARG A 12 16.54 -11.01 11.65
CA ARG A 12 15.67 -9.99 12.26
C ARG A 12 16.49 -8.93 12.96
N LEU A 13 16.37 -7.69 12.52
CA LEU A 13 16.89 -6.50 13.19
C LEU A 13 15.79 -5.93 14.10
N ALA A 14 16.12 -5.62 15.35
CA ALA A 14 15.19 -5.09 16.35
C ALA A 14 15.81 -3.96 17.18
N GLY A 15 15.06 -2.87 17.33
CA GLY A 15 15.48 -1.64 17.99
C GLY A 15 14.37 -0.60 17.90
N ASN A 16 14.74 0.67 17.79
CA ASN A 16 13.81 1.79 17.65
C ASN A 16 13.74 2.30 16.21
N SER A 17 12.62 2.92 15.84
CA SER A 17 12.41 3.46 14.48
C SER A 17 13.43 4.53 14.06
N GLN A 18 14.03 5.23 15.03
CA GLN A 18 15.04 6.27 14.80
C GLN A 18 16.44 5.72 14.44
N ASP A 19 16.75 4.48 14.83
CA ASP A 19 18.07 3.85 14.66
C ASP A 19 18.43 3.61 13.18
N GLY A 20 17.46 3.76 12.27
CA GLY A 20 17.64 3.50 10.85
C GLY A 20 17.70 2.01 10.49
N ILE A 21 17.15 1.13 11.33
CA ILE A 21 17.00 -0.32 11.09
C ILE A 21 16.37 -0.61 9.73
N GLN A 22 15.32 0.15 9.37
CA GLN A 22 14.64 0.07 8.08
C GLN A 22 15.59 0.32 6.88
N THR A 23 16.65 1.12 7.07
CA THR A 23 17.67 1.39 6.04
C THR A 23 18.71 0.27 5.94
N ALA A 24 19.14 -0.32 7.06
CA ALA A 24 20.05 -1.48 7.05
C ALA A 24 19.39 -2.70 6.38
N GLY A 25 18.13 -2.99 6.73
CA GLY A 25 17.34 -4.03 6.09
C GLY A 25 17.15 -3.81 4.58
N ALA A 26 16.86 -2.57 4.16
CA ALA A 26 16.75 -2.23 2.75
C ALA A 26 18.10 -2.35 1.98
N PHE A 27 19.24 -2.13 2.63
CA PHE A 27 20.55 -2.41 2.03
C PHE A 27 20.79 -3.90 1.82
N LEU A 28 20.48 -4.75 2.81
CA LEU A 28 20.57 -6.21 2.68
C LEU A 28 19.70 -6.73 1.53
N ALA A 29 18.45 -6.25 1.42
CA ALA A 29 17.56 -6.66 0.34
C ALA A 29 18.04 -6.21 -1.05
N ARG A 30 18.54 -4.98 -1.19
CA ARG A 30 19.13 -4.48 -2.45
C ARG A 30 20.41 -5.21 -2.82
N LEU A 31 21.18 -5.69 -1.84
CA LEU A 31 22.37 -6.49 -2.10
C LEU A 31 22.04 -7.89 -2.61
N ALA A 32 21.01 -8.52 -2.05
CA ALA A 32 20.54 -9.83 -2.47
C ALA A 32 20.17 -9.83 -3.97
N GLY A 33 19.28 -8.92 -4.40
CA GLY A 33 18.92 -8.78 -5.81
C GLY A 33 20.10 -8.39 -6.72
N ARG A 34 20.98 -7.48 -6.27
CA ARG A 34 22.26 -7.18 -6.97
C ARG A 34 23.28 -8.33 -6.98
N SER A 35 22.95 -9.46 -6.35
CA SER A 35 23.75 -10.68 -6.32
C SER A 35 22.93 -11.91 -6.75
N GLU A 36 21.77 -11.68 -7.39
CA GLU A 36 20.86 -12.69 -7.92
C GLU A 36 20.26 -13.64 -6.87
N HIS A 37 20.40 -13.33 -5.58
CA HIS A 37 19.78 -14.08 -4.48
C HIS A 37 18.33 -13.62 -4.29
N ASP A 38 17.43 -14.57 -4.02
CA ASP A 38 16.05 -14.23 -3.65
C ASP A 38 16.02 -13.54 -2.29
N VAL A 39 15.09 -12.61 -2.15
CA VAL A 39 14.84 -11.92 -0.89
C VAL A 39 13.35 -11.71 -0.67
N MET A 40 12.92 -11.87 0.58
CA MET A 40 11.68 -11.28 1.05
C MET A 40 11.90 -10.55 2.38
N THR A 41 11.28 -9.37 2.53
CA THR A 41 11.32 -8.59 3.76
C THR A 41 9.97 -8.54 4.48
N TYR A 42 10.01 -8.28 5.78
CA TYR A 42 8.86 -7.92 6.60
C TYR A 42 9.29 -6.84 7.59
N MET A 43 8.45 -5.85 7.86
CA MET A 43 8.76 -4.77 8.78
C MET A 43 7.57 -4.43 9.66
N THR A 44 7.86 -3.89 10.85
CA THR A 44 6.87 -3.15 11.64
C THR A 44 7.39 -1.75 11.92
N ILE A 45 6.52 -0.78 11.73
CA ILE A 45 6.78 0.64 12.02
C ILE A 45 5.74 1.07 13.06
N PRO A 46 6.15 1.70 14.18
CA PRO A 46 5.20 2.20 15.16
C PRO A 46 4.35 3.30 14.54
N ALA A 47 3.08 3.41 14.95
CA ALA A 47 2.20 4.48 14.47
C ALA A 47 2.65 5.89 14.92
N THR A 48 3.56 5.97 15.89
CA THR A 48 4.14 7.20 16.44
C THR A 48 5.39 7.64 15.68
N ILE A 49 5.31 8.81 15.03
CA ILE A 49 6.46 9.46 14.34
C ILE A 49 7.60 9.78 15.32
N SER A 50 7.28 10.05 16.59
CA SER A 50 8.22 10.43 17.64
C SER A 50 9.19 9.32 18.08
N GLY A 51 9.00 8.07 17.65
CA GLY A 51 9.83 6.93 18.03
C GLY A 51 9.01 5.71 18.43
N GLY A 52 9.70 4.69 18.94
CA GLY A 52 9.13 3.44 19.44
C GLY A 52 9.77 2.19 18.81
N PRO A 53 9.47 0.99 19.34
CA PRO A 53 10.02 -0.27 18.83
C PRO A 53 9.68 -0.50 17.36
N SER A 54 10.64 -1.02 16.61
CA SER A 54 10.52 -1.31 15.17
C SER A 54 11.39 -2.51 14.82
N ILE A 55 10.86 -3.41 13.98
CA ILE A 55 11.65 -4.49 13.39
C ILE A 55 11.77 -4.37 11.88
N PHE A 56 12.88 -4.91 11.36
CA PHE A 56 13.02 -5.31 9.97
C PHE A 56 13.53 -6.75 9.94
N GLN A 57 12.77 -7.65 9.33
CA GLN A 57 13.19 -9.01 9.03
C GLN A 57 13.49 -9.12 7.55
N VAL A 58 14.65 -9.68 7.22
CA VAL A 58 15.04 -10.04 5.85
C VAL A 58 15.31 -11.54 5.81
N ARG A 59 14.72 -12.23 4.84
CA ARG A 59 15.10 -13.60 4.49
C ARG A 59 15.79 -13.56 3.14
N ILE A 60 17.06 -13.94 3.11
CA ILE A 60 17.87 -14.06 1.88
C ILE A 60 18.01 -15.54 1.56
N GLY A 61 17.89 -15.94 0.30
CA GLY A 61 18.01 -17.33 -0.13
C GLY A 61 18.65 -17.51 -1.50
N SER A 62 19.25 -18.70 -1.69
CA SER A 62 19.81 -19.17 -2.97
C SER A 62 18.73 -19.56 -3.99
N GLY A 63 17.50 -19.74 -3.54
CA GLY A 63 16.31 -20.00 -4.36
C GLY A 63 15.01 -19.67 -3.61
N GLU A 64 13.88 -20.02 -4.23
CA GLU A 64 12.54 -19.46 -4.00
C GLU A 64 12.18 -19.07 -2.54
N VAL A 65 12.37 -17.78 -2.20
CA VAL A 65 11.99 -17.22 -0.89
C VAL A 65 10.51 -16.80 -0.88
N LEU A 66 9.62 -17.79 -0.79
CA LEU A 66 8.16 -17.57 -0.82
C LEU A 66 7.58 -16.71 0.32
N SER A 67 8.24 -16.63 1.49
CA SER A 67 7.78 -15.80 2.62
C SER A 67 8.93 -15.40 3.53
N ALA A 68 8.76 -14.30 4.29
CA ALA A 68 9.78 -13.77 5.20
C ALA A 68 10.18 -14.68 6.38
N GLY A 69 9.39 -15.71 6.70
CA GLY A 69 9.67 -16.69 7.76
C GLY A 69 9.03 -16.39 9.13
N ASP A 70 8.69 -17.45 9.87
CA ASP A 70 8.05 -17.38 11.20
C ASP A 70 9.04 -17.02 12.31
N GLU A 71 10.21 -17.64 12.26
CA GLU A 71 11.29 -17.59 13.24
C GLU A 71 12.54 -17.01 12.55
N ALA A 72 13.36 -16.30 13.32
CA ALA A 72 14.65 -15.82 12.89
C ALA A 72 15.73 -16.87 13.14
N ASP A 73 16.73 -16.92 12.25
CA ASP A 73 17.96 -17.67 12.46
C ASP A 73 19.00 -16.80 13.19
N PHE A 74 18.94 -15.48 12.93
CA PHE A 74 19.75 -14.45 13.56
C PHE A 74 18.83 -13.32 14.07
N LEU A 75 18.89 -13.03 15.37
CA LEU A 75 18.27 -11.86 15.98
C LEU A 75 19.37 -10.84 16.31
N VAL A 76 19.19 -9.60 15.85
CA VAL A 76 20.07 -8.46 16.17
C VAL A 76 19.31 -7.49 17.07
N ALA A 77 19.63 -7.46 18.36
CA ALA A 77 18.96 -6.65 19.36
C ALA A 77 19.77 -5.39 19.73
N PHE A 78 19.20 -4.21 19.52
CA PHE A 78 19.87 -2.93 19.77
C PHE A 78 19.74 -2.42 21.22
N TYR A 79 18.71 -2.91 21.94
CA TYR A 79 18.32 -2.47 23.28
C TYR A 79 17.59 -3.59 24.04
N GLN A 80 17.56 -3.54 25.38
CA GLN A 80 17.03 -4.61 26.23
C GLN A 80 15.57 -5.01 25.91
N HIS A 81 14.67 -4.06 25.62
CA HIS A 81 13.30 -4.37 25.19
C HIS A 81 13.29 -5.12 23.85
N SER A 82 14.18 -4.76 22.93
CA SER A 82 14.31 -5.38 21.61
C SER A 82 14.84 -6.82 21.67
N TYR A 83 15.56 -7.17 22.73
CA TYR A 83 15.88 -8.55 23.09
C TYR A 83 14.63 -9.24 23.67
N GLN A 84 14.02 -8.68 24.71
CA GLN A 84 12.90 -9.28 25.45
C GLN A 84 11.67 -9.56 24.57
N ASP A 85 11.26 -8.60 23.72
CA ASP A 85 10.09 -8.70 22.84
C ASP A 85 10.27 -9.69 21.68
N HIS A 86 11.52 -10.07 21.36
CA HIS A 86 11.83 -10.82 20.13
C HIS A 86 12.65 -12.10 20.30
N ILE A 87 13.25 -12.37 21.46
CA ILE A 87 13.97 -13.62 21.71
C ILE A 87 13.09 -14.86 21.53
N GLY A 88 11.78 -14.75 21.81
CA GLY A 88 10.78 -15.81 21.56
C GLY A 88 10.52 -16.12 20.08
N PHE A 89 11.11 -15.38 19.15
CA PHE A 89 11.08 -15.64 17.70
C PHE A 89 12.43 -16.14 17.15
N LEU A 90 13.50 -16.17 17.95
CA LEU A 90 14.76 -16.79 17.55
C LEU A 90 14.57 -18.32 17.58
N ARG A 91 14.99 -19.03 16.53
CA ARG A 91 14.94 -20.51 16.52
C ARG A 91 15.92 -21.08 17.55
N GLU A 92 15.65 -22.29 18.04
CA GLU A 92 16.62 -23.05 18.82
C GLU A 92 17.86 -23.36 17.96
N GLY A 93 19.06 -23.14 18.50
CA GLY A 93 20.31 -23.11 17.75
C GLY A 93 20.54 -21.83 16.90
N GLY A 94 19.66 -20.83 17.03
CA GLY A 94 19.82 -19.51 16.41
C GLY A 94 20.83 -18.62 17.15
N VAL A 95 21.26 -17.55 16.49
CA VAL A 95 22.26 -16.60 17.00
C VAL A 95 21.59 -15.32 17.49
N LEU A 96 21.81 -14.96 18.75
CA LEU A 96 21.51 -13.64 19.30
C LEU A 96 22.77 -12.77 19.20
N LEU A 97 22.80 -11.88 18.22
CA LEU A 97 23.73 -10.76 18.18
C LEU A 97 23.11 -9.59 18.96
N TYR A 98 23.83 -9.04 19.93
CA TYR A 98 23.29 -7.97 20.77
C TYR A 98 24.30 -6.87 21.04
N ASP A 99 23.79 -5.66 21.22
CA ASP A 99 24.57 -4.53 21.70
C ASP A 99 24.83 -4.65 23.20
N SER A 100 26.02 -5.08 23.60
CA SER A 100 26.38 -5.27 25.01
C SER A 100 26.46 -3.97 25.82
N ASP A 101 26.42 -2.80 25.15
CA ASP A 101 26.29 -1.50 25.82
C ASP A 101 24.85 -1.22 26.30
N ASN A 102 23.87 -1.97 25.78
CA ASN A 102 22.42 -1.69 25.94
C ASN A 102 21.56 -2.95 26.18
N VAL A 103 22.16 -4.15 26.26
CA VAL A 103 21.46 -5.44 26.38
C VAL A 103 22.21 -6.36 27.34
N GLU A 104 21.50 -6.82 28.38
CA GLU A 104 21.92 -7.86 29.31
C GLU A 104 21.04 -9.10 29.09
N PRO A 105 21.47 -10.08 28.29
CA PRO A 105 20.67 -11.25 27.99
C PRO A 105 20.74 -12.31 29.10
N ASN A 106 19.69 -13.13 29.23
CA ASN A 106 19.76 -14.32 30.05
C ASN A 106 20.64 -15.38 29.37
N VAL A 107 21.92 -15.44 29.78
CA VAL A 107 22.92 -16.40 29.27
C VAL A 107 22.72 -17.83 29.78
N ASP A 108 21.77 -18.08 30.70
CA ASP A 108 21.43 -19.43 31.15
C ASP A 108 20.44 -20.16 30.25
N ASP A 109 19.76 -19.45 29.36
CA ASP A 109 18.96 -20.06 28.30
C ASP A 109 19.86 -20.62 27.17
N LYS A 110 20.41 -21.82 27.38
CA LYS A 110 21.38 -22.46 26.46
C LYS A 110 20.79 -22.87 25.09
N ARG A 111 19.59 -22.41 24.72
CA ARG A 111 18.97 -22.65 23.40
C ARG A 111 19.58 -21.81 22.27
N PHE A 112 20.36 -20.77 22.59
CA PHE A 112 20.85 -19.78 21.62
C PHE A 112 22.37 -19.59 21.71
N VAL A 113 22.96 -19.10 20.61
CA VAL A 113 24.37 -18.65 20.57
C VAL A 113 24.42 -17.15 20.85
N TYR A 114 25.07 -16.76 21.94
CA TYR A 114 25.14 -15.37 22.41
C TYR A 114 26.38 -14.66 21.87
N VAL A 115 26.20 -13.59 21.10
CA VAL A 115 27.28 -12.76 20.52
C VAL A 115 27.09 -11.33 20.98
N GLY A 116 27.74 -10.96 22.09
CA GLY A 116 27.77 -9.59 22.59
C GLY A 116 28.82 -8.77 21.86
N VAL A 117 28.45 -7.57 21.42
CA VAL A 117 29.34 -6.59 20.80
C VAL A 117 29.01 -5.21 21.39
N PRO A 118 29.98 -4.37 21.78
CA PRO A 118 29.70 -2.99 22.22
C PRO A 118 29.46 -2.11 20.99
N ILE A 119 28.29 -2.26 20.36
CA ILE A 119 27.97 -1.67 19.06
C ILE A 119 27.85 -0.15 19.18
N THR A 120 27.23 0.35 20.25
CA THR A 120 27.12 1.80 20.48
C THR A 120 28.49 2.41 20.74
N GLY A 121 29.30 1.86 21.63
CA GLY A 121 30.64 2.34 21.97
C GLY A 121 31.58 2.37 20.76
N LEU A 122 31.69 1.26 20.03
CA LEU A 122 32.52 1.15 18.84
C LEU A 122 32.04 2.04 17.69
N THR A 123 30.74 2.29 17.57
CA THR A 123 30.21 3.28 16.61
C THR A 123 30.64 4.70 16.98
N VAL A 124 30.63 5.05 18.28
CA VAL A 124 31.04 6.40 18.74
C VAL A 124 32.55 6.61 18.60
N GLU A 125 33.35 5.58 18.89
CA GLU A 125 34.80 5.57 18.69
C GLU A 125 35.16 5.77 17.21
N ALA A 126 34.61 4.92 16.33
CA ALA A 126 34.88 4.96 14.88
C ALA A 126 34.45 6.27 14.18
N LEU A 127 33.60 7.09 14.82
CA LEU A 127 33.08 8.33 14.27
C LEU A 127 33.62 9.60 14.97
N GLY A 128 34.57 9.47 15.91
CA GLY A 128 35.25 10.62 16.53
C GLY A 128 34.41 11.38 17.57
N GLY A 129 33.36 10.76 18.13
CA GLY A 129 32.62 11.31 19.27
C GLY A 129 31.45 12.26 18.95
N THR A 130 30.65 12.55 19.98
CA THR A 130 29.39 13.35 20.00
C THR A 130 28.24 12.90 19.09
N ALA A 131 28.49 12.21 17.97
CA ALA A 131 27.47 11.67 17.06
C ALA A 131 26.77 10.40 17.61
N LYS A 132 26.44 10.39 18.91
CA LYS A 132 26.30 9.18 19.76
C LYS A 132 25.44 8.05 19.19
N ASP A 133 24.37 8.36 18.48
CA ASP A 133 23.39 7.38 18.01
C ASP A 133 23.36 7.23 16.47
N LYS A 134 24.20 7.97 15.73
CA LYS A 134 24.15 8.06 14.26
C LYS A 134 25.18 7.16 13.58
N GLY A 135 24.78 5.93 13.27
CA GLY A 135 25.59 4.99 12.49
C GLY A 135 25.50 3.53 12.93
N LYS A 136 24.86 3.26 14.08
CA LYS A 136 24.71 1.93 14.69
C LYS A 136 24.18 0.87 13.72
N ASN A 137 23.20 1.24 12.90
CA ASN A 137 22.65 0.42 11.82
C ASN A 137 23.62 0.12 10.67
N ILE A 138 24.54 1.04 10.36
CA ILE A 138 25.55 0.87 9.30
C ILE A 138 26.76 0.07 9.82
N PHE A 139 27.12 0.21 11.10
CA PHE A 139 28.04 -0.70 11.78
C PHE A 139 27.49 -2.13 11.78
N VAL A 140 26.23 -2.31 12.18
CA VAL A 140 25.53 -3.62 12.12
C VAL A 140 25.48 -4.18 10.70
N LEU A 141 25.30 -3.35 9.67
CA LEU A 141 25.34 -3.78 8.28
C LEU A 141 26.73 -4.32 7.88
N GLY A 142 27.82 -3.69 8.33
CA GLY A 142 29.19 -4.19 8.15
C GLY A 142 29.45 -5.50 8.88
N LEU A 143 28.95 -5.61 10.11
CA LEU A 143 29.06 -6.82 10.94
C LEU A 143 28.29 -8.00 10.33
N ILE A 144 27.08 -7.77 9.83
CA ILE A 144 26.30 -8.78 9.07
C ILE A 144 27.03 -9.16 7.77
N ALA A 145 27.60 -8.18 7.06
CA ALA A 145 28.40 -8.47 5.85
C ALA A 145 29.63 -9.35 6.14
N LYS A 146 30.22 -9.23 7.34
CA LYS A 146 31.31 -10.10 7.81
C LYS A 146 30.84 -11.51 8.15
N ILE A 147 29.70 -11.64 8.82
CA ILE A 147 29.12 -12.93 9.25
C ILE A 147 28.62 -13.75 8.05
N PHE A 148 27.99 -13.11 7.07
CA PHE A 148 27.39 -13.74 5.89
C PHE A 148 28.24 -13.65 4.61
N ASN A 149 29.52 -13.28 4.73
CA ASN A 149 30.48 -13.18 3.64
C ASN A 149 29.90 -12.45 2.40
N LEU A 150 29.27 -11.31 2.65
CA LEU A 150 28.53 -10.54 1.65
C LEU A 150 29.46 -9.70 0.77
N ASP A 151 28.98 -9.31 -0.41
CA ASP A 151 29.72 -8.43 -1.32
C ASP A 151 29.87 -7.01 -0.74
N VAL A 152 31.05 -6.78 -0.16
CA VAL A 152 31.44 -5.55 0.52
C VAL A 152 31.48 -4.35 -0.43
N ASP A 153 31.87 -4.53 -1.70
CA ASP A 153 32.06 -3.40 -2.60
C ASP A 153 30.75 -2.99 -3.28
N LYS A 154 29.85 -3.93 -3.56
CA LYS A 154 28.44 -3.61 -3.84
C LYS A 154 27.76 -2.91 -2.66
N LEU A 155 28.06 -3.29 -1.42
CA LEU A 155 27.54 -2.61 -0.22
C LEU A 155 28.07 -1.19 -0.07
N LYS A 156 29.39 -0.96 -0.19
CA LYS A 156 29.98 0.39 -0.22
C LYS A 156 29.33 1.24 -1.30
N LYS A 157 29.18 0.71 -2.52
CA LYS A 157 28.54 1.40 -3.64
C LYS A 157 27.08 1.76 -3.33
N LEU A 158 26.29 0.84 -2.77
CA LEU A 158 24.91 1.11 -2.33
C LEU A 158 24.85 2.22 -1.26
N ILE A 159 25.77 2.22 -0.29
CA ILE A 159 25.87 3.26 0.75
C ILE A 159 26.16 4.62 0.10
N THR A 160 27.15 4.69 -0.80
CA THR A 160 27.48 5.91 -1.56
C THR A 160 26.31 6.39 -2.43
N GLU A 161 25.63 5.50 -3.15
CA GLU A 161 24.42 5.83 -3.93
C GLU A 161 23.29 6.40 -3.04
N LYS A 162 23.10 5.87 -1.82
CA LYS A 162 22.05 6.30 -0.89
C LYS A 162 22.34 7.66 -0.23
N PHE A 163 23.61 8.03 -0.06
CA PHE A 163 24.01 9.24 0.65
C PHE A 163 24.67 10.33 -0.23
N GLY A 164 25.04 10.03 -1.49
CA GLY A 164 25.75 10.95 -2.39
C GLY A 164 24.96 12.20 -2.82
N GLY A 165 23.66 12.26 -2.54
CA GLY A 165 22.85 13.50 -2.61
C GLY A 165 23.00 14.42 -1.38
N LYS A 166 23.99 14.17 -0.52
CA LYS A 166 24.33 14.95 0.68
C LYS A 166 25.80 15.37 0.65
N ASN A 167 26.22 16.15 1.63
CA ASN A 167 27.64 16.48 1.81
C ASN A 167 28.48 15.20 1.97
N GLU A 168 29.65 15.17 1.32
CA GLU A 168 30.57 14.03 1.27
C GLU A 168 30.97 13.48 2.65
N SER A 169 31.08 14.36 3.66
CA SER A 169 31.32 13.95 5.05
C SER A 169 30.32 12.90 5.54
N VAL A 170 29.03 13.00 5.14
CA VAL A 170 27.99 12.03 5.53
C VAL A 170 28.20 10.67 4.88
N VAL A 171 28.71 10.63 3.65
CA VAL A 171 29.09 9.39 2.96
C VAL A 171 30.28 8.75 3.68
N ASN A 172 31.30 9.54 3.99
CA ASN A 172 32.51 9.08 4.66
C ASN A 172 32.21 8.59 6.10
N THR A 173 31.37 9.29 6.87
CA THR A 173 30.84 8.82 8.17
C THR A 173 30.16 7.45 8.04
N ALA A 174 29.28 7.28 7.05
CA ALA A 174 28.61 5.98 6.84
C ALA A 174 29.59 4.87 6.45
N LEU A 175 30.57 5.16 5.58
CA LEU A 175 31.59 4.19 5.17
C LEU A 175 32.54 3.82 6.33
N MET A 176 32.91 4.76 7.21
CA MET A 176 33.72 4.48 8.40
C MET A 176 32.97 3.59 9.40
N ALA A 177 31.70 3.89 9.70
CA ALA A 177 30.86 3.03 10.54
C ALA A 177 30.75 1.59 9.97
N PHE A 178 30.54 1.47 8.65
CA PHE A 178 30.49 0.18 7.96
C PHE A 178 31.81 -0.60 8.09
N GLN A 179 32.94 0.08 7.88
CA GLN A 179 34.27 -0.53 7.95
C GLN A 179 34.62 -0.99 9.36
N ALA A 180 34.28 -0.21 10.39
CA ALA A 180 34.47 -0.59 11.79
C ALA A 180 33.66 -1.86 12.14
N GLY A 181 32.39 -1.92 11.73
CA GLY A 181 31.55 -3.10 11.93
C GLY A 181 32.04 -4.35 11.18
N TYR A 182 32.54 -4.18 9.94
CA TYR A 182 33.11 -5.28 9.16
C TYR A 182 34.49 -5.74 9.67
N GLY A 183 35.25 -4.85 10.32
CA GLY A 183 36.55 -5.14 10.92
C GLY A 183 36.46 -5.85 12.28
N TYR A 184 35.32 -5.79 12.97
CA TYR A 184 35.18 -6.31 14.33
C TYR A 184 35.42 -7.84 14.41
N PRO A 185 36.24 -8.34 15.37
CA PRO A 185 36.67 -9.74 15.43
C PRO A 185 35.62 -10.68 16.05
N VAL A 186 34.48 -10.87 15.38
CA VAL A 186 33.39 -11.81 15.77
C VAL A 186 33.86 -13.27 15.91
N GLY A 187 35.00 -13.61 15.33
CA GLY A 187 35.53 -14.98 15.19
C GLY A 187 35.87 -15.70 16.49
N ASN A 188 35.90 -14.99 17.63
CA ASN A 188 36.09 -15.57 18.96
C ASN A 188 34.83 -16.29 19.48
N VAL A 189 33.65 -15.99 18.92
CA VAL A 189 32.37 -16.61 19.31
C VAL A 189 31.72 -17.29 18.12
N LEU A 190 31.59 -16.60 16.98
CA LEU A 190 31.15 -17.22 15.73
C LEU A 190 32.34 -17.89 15.05
N THR A 191 32.50 -19.19 15.30
CA THR A 191 33.56 -19.99 14.67
C THR A 191 33.36 -20.18 13.15
N LYS A 192 32.16 -19.90 12.63
CA LYS A 192 31.76 -20.02 11.22
C LYS A 192 31.44 -18.66 10.58
N HIS A 193 31.68 -18.56 9.27
CA HIS A 193 31.10 -17.53 8.41
C HIS A 193 30.21 -18.22 7.37
N TYR A 194 29.04 -17.66 7.15
CA TYR A 194 28.02 -18.23 6.29
C TYR A 194 28.21 -17.72 4.87
N ARG A 195 27.96 -18.58 3.88
CA ARG A 195 27.92 -18.21 2.47
C ARG A 195 26.63 -18.74 1.87
N PHE A 196 25.82 -17.85 1.32
CA PHE A 196 24.68 -18.28 0.51
C PHE A 196 25.18 -19.07 -0.71
N GLU A 197 24.55 -20.20 -0.98
CA GLU A 197 24.77 -20.95 -2.22
C GLU A 197 24.36 -20.08 -3.42
N HIS A 198 25.11 -20.16 -4.52
CA HIS A 198 24.75 -19.47 -5.76
C HIS A 198 24.14 -20.49 -6.72
N ILE A 199 22.85 -20.34 -7.01
CA ILE A 199 22.12 -21.13 -8.00
C ILE A 199 21.90 -20.23 -9.23
N PRO A 200 22.51 -20.53 -10.39
CA PRO A 200 22.31 -19.73 -11.60
C PRO A 200 20.83 -19.70 -12.03
N ARG A 201 20.30 -18.51 -12.30
CA ARG A 201 18.89 -18.35 -12.73
C ARG A 201 18.70 -18.65 -14.21
N ALA A 202 17.56 -19.23 -14.55
CA ALA A 202 17.22 -19.64 -15.91
C ALA A 202 16.78 -18.49 -16.85
N SER A 203 16.47 -17.30 -16.33
CA SER A 203 15.85 -16.22 -17.11
C SER A 203 16.82 -15.41 -17.98
N GLY A 204 18.10 -15.30 -17.57
CA GLY A 204 19.10 -14.47 -18.25
C GLY A 204 18.82 -12.95 -18.24
N ARG A 205 17.78 -12.49 -17.52
CA ARG A 205 17.44 -11.07 -17.36
C ARG A 205 18.13 -10.50 -16.12
N ALA A 206 18.41 -9.19 -16.15
CA ALA A 206 18.85 -8.48 -14.95
C ALA A 206 17.75 -8.53 -13.88
N GLN A 207 18.16 -8.62 -12.60
CA GLN A 207 17.21 -8.50 -11.49
C GLN A 207 17.04 -7.04 -11.04
N ILE A 208 15.80 -6.67 -10.73
CA ILE A 208 15.45 -5.42 -10.07
C ILE A 208 14.93 -5.69 -8.65
N THR A 209 14.93 -4.65 -7.80
CA THR A 209 14.56 -4.78 -6.38
C THR A 209 13.83 -3.53 -5.92
N MET A 210 12.56 -3.68 -5.55
CA MET A 210 11.68 -2.60 -5.13
C MET A 210 10.61 -3.11 -4.15
N ASP A 211 9.80 -2.20 -3.58
CA ASP A 211 8.63 -2.58 -2.79
C ASP A 211 7.35 -2.66 -3.64
N GLY A 212 6.30 -3.28 -3.11
CA GLY A 212 5.03 -3.48 -3.85
C GLY A 212 4.31 -2.18 -4.21
N ASN A 213 4.51 -1.09 -3.48
CA ASN A 213 3.94 0.22 -3.83
C ASN A 213 4.72 0.88 -4.98
N GLN A 214 6.05 0.72 -5.02
CA GLN A 214 6.87 1.12 -6.17
C GLN A 214 6.51 0.29 -7.41
N ALA A 215 6.39 -1.03 -7.29
CA ALA A 215 6.00 -1.91 -8.38
C ALA A 215 4.62 -1.56 -8.94
N LEU A 216 3.63 -1.30 -8.07
CA LEU A 216 2.31 -0.79 -8.45
C LEU A 216 2.39 0.57 -9.17
N ALA A 217 3.18 1.52 -8.65
CA ALA A 217 3.34 2.84 -9.28
C ALA A 217 3.97 2.74 -10.68
N TYR A 218 5.05 1.97 -10.84
CA TYR A 218 5.70 1.77 -12.14
C TYR A 218 4.84 0.94 -13.11
N GLY A 219 4.06 -0.02 -12.60
CA GLY A 219 3.08 -0.77 -13.39
C GLY A 219 1.99 0.13 -13.96
N LEU A 220 1.46 1.07 -13.18
CA LEU A 220 0.50 2.09 -13.65
C LEU A 220 1.09 2.98 -14.75
N ILE A 221 2.33 3.43 -14.59
CA ILE A 221 3.05 4.26 -15.57
C ILE A 221 3.26 3.49 -16.89
N ALA A 222 3.75 2.25 -16.79
CA ALA A 222 3.92 1.35 -17.94
C ALA A 222 2.59 1.05 -18.64
N ALA A 223 1.50 0.89 -17.88
CA ALA A 223 0.16 0.66 -18.39
C ALA A 223 -0.47 1.84 -19.16
N GLY A 224 0.21 2.99 -19.21
CA GLY A 224 -0.26 4.18 -19.92
C GLY A 224 -1.05 5.18 -19.06
N VAL A 225 -1.05 5.04 -17.73
CA VAL A 225 -1.63 6.06 -16.85
C VAL A 225 -0.76 7.32 -16.91
N ARG A 226 -1.42 8.48 -17.08
CA ARG A 226 -0.77 9.80 -17.10
C ARG A 226 -1.34 10.76 -16.05
N TYR A 227 -2.56 10.53 -15.58
CA TYR A 227 -3.23 11.43 -14.64
C TYR A 227 -3.79 10.70 -13.43
N GLY A 228 -3.86 11.39 -12.29
CA GLY A 228 -4.44 10.84 -11.09
C GLY A 228 -4.52 11.84 -9.96
N ALA A 229 -5.26 11.49 -8.93
CA ALA A 229 -5.37 12.31 -7.72
C ALA A 229 -5.59 11.46 -6.47
N GLY A 230 -5.10 11.94 -5.33
CA GLY A 230 -5.14 11.22 -4.05
C GLY A 230 -5.05 12.15 -2.84
N TYR A 231 -5.31 11.57 -1.67
CA TYR A 231 -5.08 12.17 -0.36
C TYR A 231 -4.00 11.37 0.39
N PRO A 232 -3.14 11.98 1.23
CA PRO A 232 -2.11 11.25 1.97
C PRO A 232 -2.72 10.36 3.06
N ILE A 233 -2.49 9.05 2.97
CA ILE A 233 -2.91 8.09 3.99
C ILE A 233 -1.99 6.86 3.97
N THR A 234 -1.55 6.40 5.15
CA THR A 234 -0.77 5.17 5.27
C THR A 234 -1.63 3.94 4.95
N PRO A 235 -1.16 2.96 4.14
CA PRO A 235 0.12 2.89 3.43
C PRO A 235 0.11 3.40 1.96
N TRP A 236 -0.99 3.98 1.45
CA TRP A 236 -1.12 4.49 0.07
C TRP A 236 -0.10 5.59 -0.32
N SER A 237 0.32 6.45 0.62
CA SER A 237 1.12 7.66 0.33
C SER A 237 2.36 7.44 -0.55
N SER A 238 3.10 6.33 -0.41
CA SER A 238 4.32 6.12 -1.22
C SER A 238 4.04 5.83 -2.70
N VAL A 239 2.85 5.34 -3.05
CA VAL A 239 2.39 5.25 -4.45
C VAL A 239 2.15 6.66 -5.00
N MET A 240 1.44 7.50 -4.24
CA MET A 240 1.18 8.90 -4.60
C MET A 240 2.48 9.72 -4.74
N GLU A 241 3.42 9.59 -3.82
CA GLU A 241 4.74 10.24 -3.90
C GLU A 241 5.51 9.83 -5.16
N THR A 242 5.47 8.53 -5.49
CA THR A 242 6.12 8.01 -6.72
C THR A 242 5.42 8.55 -7.97
N LEU A 243 4.08 8.44 -8.07
CA LEU A 243 3.34 8.97 -9.21
C LEU A 243 3.51 10.49 -9.38
N ARG A 244 3.51 11.26 -8.29
CA ARG A 244 3.77 12.72 -8.30
C ARG A 244 5.18 13.06 -8.79
N ARG A 245 6.18 12.23 -8.51
CA ARG A 245 7.58 12.42 -8.94
C ARG A 245 7.82 11.96 -10.37
N GLU A 246 7.14 10.91 -10.81
CA GLU A 246 7.40 10.25 -12.09
C GLU A 246 6.49 10.71 -13.23
N LEU A 247 5.17 10.88 -13.01
CA LEU A 247 4.22 11.22 -14.08
C LEU A 247 4.57 12.48 -14.89
N PRO A 248 5.11 13.58 -14.31
CA PRO A 248 5.55 14.75 -15.09
C PRO A 248 6.60 14.45 -16.17
N LYS A 249 7.41 13.39 -16.00
CA LYS A 249 8.40 12.95 -17.00
C LYS A 249 7.75 12.38 -18.27
N TYR A 250 6.48 12.00 -18.19
CA TYR A 250 5.68 11.40 -19.26
C TYR A 250 4.53 12.34 -19.71
N GLY A 251 4.62 13.64 -19.40
CA GLY A 251 3.55 14.63 -19.70
C GLY A 251 2.32 14.54 -18.78
N GLY A 252 2.40 13.74 -17.73
CA GLY A 252 1.33 13.49 -16.77
C GLY A 252 1.35 14.39 -15.54
N ILE A 253 0.29 14.34 -14.72
CA ILE A 253 0.17 15.10 -13.47
C ILE A 253 -0.50 14.22 -12.41
N PHE A 254 0.06 14.21 -11.18
CA PHE A 254 -0.64 13.70 -10.01
C PHE A 254 -1.01 14.84 -9.07
N VAL A 255 -2.30 14.95 -8.71
CA VAL A 255 -2.80 15.98 -7.78
C VAL A 255 -2.95 15.42 -6.38
N GLN A 256 -2.32 16.06 -5.40
CA GLN A 256 -2.70 15.88 -4.00
C GLN A 256 -3.87 16.81 -3.72
N ALA A 257 -5.03 16.26 -3.35
CA ALA A 257 -6.23 17.02 -3.03
C ALA A 257 -6.33 17.36 -1.54
N GLU A 258 -7.35 18.13 -1.20
CA GLU A 258 -7.76 18.51 0.15
C GLU A 258 -8.33 17.33 0.95
N ASP A 259 -9.00 16.36 0.30
CA ASP A 259 -9.56 15.15 0.91
C ASP A 259 -9.74 14.00 -0.11
N GLU A 260 -10.33 12.88 0.33
CA GLU A 260 -10.67 11.75 -0.53
C GLU A 260 -11.79 11.99 -1.55
N LEU A 261 -12.76 12.88 -1.28
CA LEU A 261 -13.89 13.19 -2.16
C LEU A 261 -13.42 14.00 -3.37
N ALA A 262 -12.68 15.08 -3.12
CA ALA A 262 -12.04 15.90 -4.14
C ALA A 262 -11.08 15.06 -4.99
N SER A 263 -10.23 14.23 -4.37
CA SER A 263 -9.27 13.41 -5.14
C SER A 263 -9.90 12.32 -6.02
N VAL A 264 -11.06 11.74 -5.68
CA VAL A 264 -11.75 10.86 -6.65
C VAL A 264 -12.45 11.66 -7.74
N SER A 265 -13.02 12.82 -7.41
CA SER A 265 -13.70 13.69 -8.37
C SER A 265 -12.74 14.25 -9.43
N ILE A 266 -11.54 14.69 -9.00
CA ILE A 266 -10.46 15.11 -9.90
C ILE A 266 -10.00 13.94 -10.78
N ALA A 267 -9.79 12.75 -10.22
CA ALA A 267 -9.39 11.58 -11.00
C ALA A 267 -10.44 11.17 -12.05
N LEU A 268 -11.73 11.34 -11.75
CA LEU A 268 -12.81 11.11 -12.71
C LEU A 268 -12.85 12.16 -13.82
N GLY A 269 -12.62 13.44 -13.50
CA GLY A 269 -12.43 14.49 -14.51
C GLY A 269 -11.22 14.21 -15.42
N CYS A 270 -10.12 13.73 -14.85
CA CYS A 270 -8.93 13.29 -15.58
C CYS A 270 -9.15 12.01 -16.42
N SER A 271 -10.18 11.21 -16.13
CA SER A 271 -10.56 10.09 -17.00
C SER A 271 -11.49 10.54 -18.12
N TYR A 272 -12.48 11.40 -17.81
CA TYR A 272 -13.42 11.93 -18.79
C TYR A 272 -12.73 12.74 -19.90
N SER A 273 -11.55 13.35 -19.63
CA SER A 273 -10.71 14.00 -20.66
C SER A 273 -10.09 13.03 -21.69
N GLY A 274 -10.42 11.74 -21.68
CA GLY A 274 -10.01 10.75 -22.66
C GLY A 274 -8.78 9.91 -22.28
N TYR A 275 -8.31 10.03 -21.03
CA TYR A 275 -7.20 9.25 -20.49
C TYR A 275 -7.70 8.15 -19.53
N LEU A 276 -6.82 7.21 -19.22
CA LEU A 276 -6.99 6.37 -18.03
C LEU A 276 -6.39 7.10 -16.82
N ALA A 277 -7.19 7.23 -15.76
CA ALA A 277 -6.78 7.88 -14.52
C ALA A 277 -6.71 6.91 -13.34
N VAL A 278 -5.99 7.30 -12.28
CA VAL A 278 -5.88 6.54 -11.03
C VAL A 278 -6.20 7.39 -9.80
N THR A 279 -6.88 6.79 -8.83
CA THR A 279 -6.96 7.27 -7.45
C THR A 279 -6.64 6.13 -6.48
N GLY A 280 -6.48 6.42 -5.20
CA GLY A 280 -6.24 5.40 -4.18
C GLY A 280 -6.39 5.93 -2.76
N SER A 281 -6.42 5.02 -1.81
CA SER A 281 -6.49 5.26 -0.36
C SER A 281 -6.25 3.94 0.40
N ALA A 282 -6.60 3.90 1.69
CA ALA A 282 -6.92 2.70 2.46
C ALA A 282 -8.43 2.70 2.80
N GLY A 283 -8.98 1.62 3.37
CA GLY A 283 -10.39 1.46 3.73
C GLY A 283 -11.15 2.70 4.26
N PRO A 284 -10.61 3.54 5.17
CA PRO A 284 -11.28 4.76 5.62
C PRO A 284 -11.60 5.74 4.48
N GLY A 285 -10.62 6.05 3.64
CA GLY A 285 -10.82 6.96 2.51
C GLY A 285 -11.51 6.33 1.32
N ILE A 286 -11.43 5.00 1.13
CA ILE A 286 -12.33 4.29 0.22
C ILE A 286 -13.80 4.47 0.64
N SER A 287 -14.09 4.53 1.95
CA SER A 287 -15.45 4.81 2.45
C SER A 287 -15.95 6.18 1.98
N LEU A 288 -15.08 7.19 1.98
CA LEU A 288 -15.41 8.52 1.47
C LEU A 288 -15.59 8.51 -0.06
N LYS A 289 -14.67 7.88 -0.81
CA LYS A 289 -14.74 7.78 -2.28
C LYS A 289 -15.94 7.01 -2.82
N THR A 290 -16.67 6.29 -1.96
CA THR A 290 -17.69 5.30 -2.34
C THR A 290 -18.86 5.89 -3.15
N GLU A 291 -19.27 7.13 -2.93
CA GLU A 291 -20.32 7.79 -3.74
C GLU A 291 -19.86 8.01 -5.19
N ALA A 292 -18.74 8.71 -5.38
CA ALA A 292 -18.19 9.01 -6.70
C ALA A 292 -17.76 7.74 -7.47
N ILE A 293 -17.35 6.68 -6.78
CA ILE A 293 -17.10 5.35 -7.38
C ILE A 293 -18.41 4.72 -7.89
N GLY A 294 -19.54 4.92 -7.19
CA GLY A 294 -20.86 4.51 -7.68
C GLY A 294 -21.28 5.29 -8.91
N TRP A 295 -21.08 6.62 -8.89
CA TRP A 295 -21.28 7.49 -10.05
C TRP A 295 -20.42 7.08 -11.25
N ALA A 296 -19.16 6.67 -11.03
CA ALA A 296 -18.29 6.16 -12.07
C ALA A 296 -18.75 4.82 -12.68
N SER A 297 -19.41 3.96 -11.88
CA SER A 297 -20.07 2.74 -12.39
C SER A 297 -21.37 3.06 -13.16
N MET A 298 -22.14 4.07 -12.76
CA MET A 298 -23.33 4.56 -13.48
C MET A 298 -22.95 5.19 -14.83
N ALA A 299 -22.04 6.16 -14.81
CA ALA A 299 -21.56 6.87 -16.00
C ALA A 299 -20.55 6.06 -16.84
N GLU A 300 -20.24 4.81 -16.44
CA GLU A 300 -19.35 3.88 -17.13
C GLU A 300 -17.96 4.47 -17.46
N ILE A 301 -17.31 5.08 -16.47
CA ILE A 301 -16.01 5.76 -16.61
C ILE A 301 -14.85 4.80 -16.21
N PRO A 302 -13.76 4.71 -17.00
CA PRO A 302 -12.62 3.84 -16.70
C PRO A 302 -11.68 4.46 -15.66
N LEU A 303 -11.80 4.03 -14.39
CA LEU A 303 -10.97 4.49 -13.27
C LEU A 303 -10.25 3.32 -12.61
N ILE A 304 -8.95 3.47 -12.29
CA ILE A 304 -8.26 2.56 -11.36
C ILE A 304 -8.38 3.10 -9.93
N ILE A 305 -8.76 2.24 -8.99
CA ILE A 305 -8.83 2.53 -7.55
C ILE A 305 -7.89 1.58 -6.81
N CYS A 306 -6.75 2.09 -6.38
CA CYS A 306 -5.82 1.33 -5.55
C CYS A 306 -6.25 1.43 -4.08
N ASN A 307 -6.78 0.35 -3.51
CA ASN A 307 -6.94 0.24 -2.06
C ASN A 307 -5.76 -0.54 -1.50
N ILE A 308 -4.93 0.11 -0.69
CA ILE A 308 -3.81 -0.54 -0.02
C ILE A 308 -4.26 -0.82 1.42
N GLN A 309 -4.79 -2.02 1.64
CA GLN A 309 -5.53 -2.40 2.85
C GLN A 309 -4.64 -2.40 4.10
N ARG A 310 -5.23 -2.01 5.23
CA ARG A 310 -4.61 -1.95 6.56
C ARG A 310 -5.63 -2.36 7.62
N GLY A 311 -5.19 -2.62 8.85
CA GLY A 311 -6.11 -2.99 9.94
C GLY A 311 -7.23 -1.98 10.16
N GLY A 312 -8.48 -2.46 10.22
CA GLY A 312 -9.68 -1.68 10.49
C GLY A 312 -10.27 -1.97 11.88
N PRO A 313 -11.56 -1.65 12.12
CA PRO A 313 -12.40 -0.71 11.37
C PRO A 313 -12.11 0.75 11.76
N SER A 314 -12.73 1.71 11.06
CA SER A 314 -12.46 3.15 11.25
C SER A 314 -10.95 3.46 11.08
N THR A 315 -10.35 4.33 11.90
CA THR A 315 -8.89 4.58 11.89
C THR A 315 -8.08 3.28 11.98
N GLY A 316 -8.56 2.32 12.78
CA GLY A 316 -8.02 0.97 12.90
C GLY A 316 -6.58 0.92 13.39
N LEU A 317 -5.75 0.14 12.69
CA LEU A 317 -4.33 -0.07 12.97
C LEU A 317 -3.52 0.35 11.73
N PRO A 318 -3.16 1.65 11.58
CA PRO A 318 -2.68 2.20 10.31
C PRO A 318 -1.39 1.61 9.73
N THR A 319 -0.54 1.00 10.57
CA THR A 319 0.72 0.35 10.16
C THR A 319 0.64 -1.18 10.17
N ASN A 320 -0.52 -1.76 10.46
CA ASN A 320 -0.73 -3.22 10.41
C ASN A 320 -1.37 -3.62 9.06
N VAL A 321 -1.17 -4.89 8.69
CA VAL A 321 -1.77 -5.53 7.52
C VAL A 321 -3.04 -6.27 7.92
N GLU A 322 -4.10 -6.07 7.14
CA GLU A 322 -5.38 -6.77 7.23
C GLU A 322 -5.99 -6.84 5.81
N GLN A 323 -6.94 -7.75 5.60
CA GLN A 323 -7.61 -7.97 4.32
C GLN A 323 -9.14 -7.84 4.52
N SER A 324 -9.52 -6.71 5.12
CA SER A 324 -10.85 -6.36 5.63
C SER A 324 -11.77 -5.69 4.61
N ASP A 325 -11.26 -5.30 3.44
CA ASP A 325 -11.94 -4.32 2.59
C ASP A 325 -12.54 -4.95 1.32
N LEU A 326 -12.48 -6.28 1.16
CA LEU A 326 -13.01 -6.98 -0.02
C LEU A 326 -14.52 -6.75 -0.18
N HIS A 327 -15.30 -6.79 0.90
CA HIS A 327 -16.73 -6.49 0.85
C HIS A 327 -17.02 -5.02 0.56
N GLN A 328 -16.16 -4.10 1.01
CA GLN A 328 -16.26 -2.67 0.67
C GLN A 328 -15.96 -2.44 -0.82
N ALA A 329 -14.90 -3.08 -1.35
CA ALA A 329 -14.49 -2.97 -2.74
C ALA A 329 -15.49 -3.61 -3.72
N ILE A 330 -16.26 -4.61 -3.30
CA ILE A 330 -17.33 -5.20 -4.13
C ILE A 330 -18.66 -4.44 -3.95
N PHE A 331 -19.09 -4.19 -2.71
CA PHE A 331 -20.47 -3.79 -2.38
C PHE A 331 -20.61 -2.40 -1.73
N GLY A 332 -19.55 -1.60 -1.62
CA GLY A 332 -19.59 -0.33 -0.87
C GLY A 332 -20.60 0.70 -1.38
N SER A 333 -20.65 0.93 -2.70
CA SER A 333 -21.58 1.92 -3.29
C SER A 333 -23.02 1.44 -3.29
N HIS A 334 -23.95 2.38 -3.13
CA HIS A 334 -25.39 2.15 -3.19
C HIS A 334 -25.86 1.65 -4.56
N GLY A 335 -26.95 0.89 -4.58
CA GLY A 335 -27.57 0.33 -5.79
C GLY A 335 -26.75 -0.79 -6.45
N ASP A 336 -27.25 -1.30 -7.57
CA ASP A 336 -26.56 -2.30 -8.40
C ASP A 336 -25.39 -1.64 -9.17
N SER A 337 -24.28 -1.41 -8.46
CA SER A 337 -23.08 -0.71 -8.92
C SER A 337 -21.92 -1.68 -9.22
N PRO A 338 -21.91 -2.39 -10.38
CA PRO A 338 -20.85 -3.33 -10.73
C PRO A 338 -19.51 -2.63 -10.97
N ARG A 339 -18.43 -3.29 -10.54
CA ARG A 339 -17.03 -2.87 -10.66
C ARG A 339 -16.11 -4.09 -10.62
N VAL A 340 -14.90 -3.98 -11.13
CA VAL A 340 -13.93 -5.10 -11.09
C VAL A 340 -13.08 -4.99 -9.82
N VAL A 341 -12.68 -6.12 -9.23
CA VAL A 341 -11.80 -6.20 -8.05
C VAL A 341 -10.73 -7.25 -8.28
N LEU A 342 -9.47 -6.80 -8.28
CA LEU A 342 -8.25 -7.58 -8.47
C LEU A 342 -7.36 -7.51 -7.21
N ALA A 343 -6.46 -8.47 -7.01
CA ALA A 343 -5.47 -8.44 -5.91
C ALA A 343 -4.15 -9.13 -6.29
N PRO A 344 -2.98 -8.47 -6.17
CA PRO A 344 -1.69 -9.06 -6.51
C PRO A 344 -1.24 -10.15 -5.53
N SER A 345 -0.51 -11.16 -6.03
CA SER A 345 0.08 -12.23 -5.21
C SER A 345 1.45 -11.88 -4.60
N SER A 346 2.26 -11.11 -5.33
CA SER A 346 3.67 -10.77 -5.04
C SER A 346 3.96 -9.30 -5.37
N VAL A 347 5.18 -8.82 -5.06
CA VAL A 347 5.64 -7.48 -5.48
C VAL A 347 5.79 -7.42 -7.00
N GLU A 348 6.23 -8.48 -7.65
CA GLU A 348 6.24 -8.57 -9.11
C GLU A 348 4.82 -8.45 -9.69
N ASP A 349 3.83 -9.15 -9.11
CA ASP A 349 2.44 -9.09 -9.57
C ASP A 349 1.79 -7.72 -9.33
N CYS A 350 2.25 -6.92 -8.34
CA CYS A 350 1.83 -5.52 -8.22
C CYS A 350 2.09 -4.70 -9.51
N PHE A 351 3.17 -5.00 -10.25
CA PHE A 351 3.47 -4.36 -11.53
C PHE A 351 2.53 -4.87 -12.64
N TYR A 352 2.43 -6.19 -12.83
CA TYR A 352 1.63 -6.77 -13.92
C TYR A 352 0.12 -6.60 -13.72
N ILE A 353 -0.39 -6.68 -12.49
CA ILE A 353 -1.82 -6.50 -12.21
C ILE A 353 -2.28 -5.05 -12.46
N ALA A 354 -1.37 -4.06 -12.40
CA ALA A 354 -1.67 -2.68 -12.78
C ALA A 354 -1.91 -2.55 -14.30
N ILE A 355 -1.11 -3.26 -15.11
CA ILE A 355 -1.26 -3.33 -16.57
C ILE A 355 -2.56 -4.08 -16.92
N GLU A 356 -2.87 -5.17 -16.21
CA GLU A 356 -4.13 -5.91 -16.36
C GLU A 356 -5.35 -5.07 -15.96
N ALA A 357 -5.29 -4.36 -14.82
CA ALA A 357 -6.34 -3.44 -14.39
C ALA A 357 -6.60 -2.34 -15.42
N ALA A 358 -5.52 -1.75 -15.96
CA ALA A 358 -5.62 -0.71 -16.98
C ALA A 358 -6.19 -1.21 -18.32
N ARG A 359 -5.88 -2.46 -18.69
CA ARG A 359 -6.48 -3.15 -19.84
C ARG A 359 -7.98 -3.35 -19.62
N ILE A 360 -8.38 -3.87 -18.46
CA ILE A 360 -9.77 -4.14 -18.12
C ILE A 360 -10.59 -2.85 -18.01
N ALA A 361 -10.07 -1.83 -17.33
CA ALA A 361 -10.73 -0.54 -17.15
C ALA A 361 -11.10 0.08 -18.51
N ARG A 362 -10.12 0.17 -19.43
CA ARG A 362 -10.33 0.70 -20.79
C ARG A 362 -11.25 -0.20 -21.63
N LYS A 363 -11.04 -1.52 -21.63
CA LYS A 363 -11.82 -2.48 -22.44
C LYS A 363 -13.30 -2.53 -22.03
N TYR A 364 -13.62 -2.37 -20.76
CA TYR A 364 -14.98 -2.49 -20.22
C TYR A 364 -15.58 -1.16 -19.74
N SER A 365 -14.88 -0.04 -19.85
CA SER A 365 -15.29 1.30 -19.41
C SER A 365 -15.93 1.27 -18.00
N THR A 366 -15.13 0.89 -17.00
CA THR A 366 -15.62 0.56 -15.65
C THR A 366 -14.57 0.82 -14.58
N PRO A 367 -14.98 1.13 -13.33
CA PRO A 367 -14.08 1.14 -12.18
C PRO A 367 -13.42 -0.23 -11.93
N VAL A 368 -12.10 -0.22 -11.71
CA VAL A 368 -11.29 -1.40 -11.38
C VAL A 368 -10.52 -1.15 -10.09
N PHE A 369 -10.81 -1.94 -9.06
CA PHE A 369 -10.05 -1.96 -7.81
C PHE A 369 -8.81 -2.84 -7.93
N ILE A 370 -7.70 -2.36 -7.37
CA ILE A 370 -6.52 -3.16 -7.03
C ILE A 370 -6.43 -3.20 -5.51
N LEU A 371 -6.64 -4.37 -4.92
CA LEU A 371 -6.55 -4.62 -3.47
C LEU A 371 -5.17 -5.16 -3.11
N SER A 372 -4.25 -4.24 -2.83
CA SER A 372 -3.00 -4.58 -2.14
C SER A 372 -3.22 -4.55 -0.62
N ASP A 373 -2.18 -4.76 0.17
CA ASP A 373 -2.21 -4.68 1.63
C ASP A 373 -0.87 -4.20 2.21
N THR A 374 -0.83 -3.76 3.48
CA THR A 374 0.38 -3.22 4.12
C THR A 374 1.59 -4.19 4.07
N SER A 375 1.38 -5.50 3.93
CA SER A 375 2.49 -6.44 3.76
C SER A 375 3.12 -6.28 2.38
N LEU A 376 2.35 -6.38 1.30
CA LEU A 376 2.89 -6.21 -0.06
C LEU A 376 3.41 -4.77 -0.29
N ALA A 377 2.73 -3.76 0.26
CA ALA A 377 3.10 -2.35 0.13
C ALA A 377 4.49 -1.99 0.67
N THR A 378 5.02 -2.76 1.62
CA THR A 378 6.28 -2.48 2.32
C THR A 378 7.33 -3.58 2.16
N ARG A 379 6.90 -4.80 1.81
CA ARG A 379 7.77 -5.91 1.43
C ARG A 379 8.59 -5.53 0.20
N ILE A 380 9.89 -5.82 0.28
CA ILE A 380 10.83 -5.77 -0.84
C ILE A 380 11.05 -7.21 -1.30
N GLU A 381 10.94 -7.42 -2.61
CA GLU A 381 11.31 -8.67 -3.30
C GLU A 381 12.31 -8.35 -4.42
N ALA A 382 13.06 -9.36 -4.88
CA ALA A 382 13.88 -9.28 -6.09
C ALA A 382 13.26 -10.15 -7.19
N PHE A 383 13.10 -9.59 -8.39
CA PHE A 383 12.48 -10.27 -9.54
C PHE A 383 13.15 -9.82 -10.84
N ASP A 384 12.88 -10.55 -11.93
CA ASP A 384 13.39 -10.21 -13.26
C ASP A 384 12.92 -8.81 -13.71
N GLU A 385 13.76 -8.07 -14.43
CA GLU A 385 13.35 -6.83 -15.08
C GLU A 385 12.26 -7.09 -16.13
N PRO A 386 11.07 -6.45 -16.03
CA PRO A 386 10.01 -6.58 -17.02
C PRO A 386 10.46 -6.15 -18.41
N ASP A 387 9.94 -6.80 -19.46
CA ASP A 387 10.20 -6.42 -20.85
C ASP A 387 9.45 -5.12 -21.21
N LEU A 388 9.96 -3.99 -20.72
CA LEU A 388 9.34 -2.67 -20.86
C LEU A 388 9.00 -2.32 -22.33
N PRO A 389 9.84 -2.59 -23.34
CA PRO A 389 9.48 -2.35 -24.74
C PRO A 389 8.22 -3.10 -25.22
N LYS A 390 7.92 -4.29 -24.68
CA LYS A 390 6.70 -5.05 -25.00
C LYS A 390 5.49 -4.69 -24.12
N LEU A 391 5.73 -4.11 -22.94
CA LEU A 391 4.71 -3.89 -21.91
C LEU A 391 4.23 -2.43 -21.81
N MET A 392 5.07 -1.46 -22.18
CA MET A 392 4.77 -0.03 -22.07
C MET A 392 3.72 0.42 -23.09
N GLN A 393 2.83 1.32 -22.65
CA GLN A 393 1.77 1.91 -23.45
C GLN A 393 1.76 3.44 -23.31
N ASP A 394 1.43 4.13 -24.40
CA ASP A 394 1.23 5.59 -24.43
C ASP A 394 -0.10 5.95 -25.12
N PRO A 395 -1.26 5.58 -24.52
CA PRO A 395 -2.56 5.87 -25.10
C PRO A 395 -2.85 7.37 -25.08
N LYS A 396 -3.35 7.89 -26.22
CA LYS A 396 -3.70 9.30 -26.39
C LYS A 396 -5.20 9.42 -26.69
N PRO A 397 -5.89 10.50 -26.24
CA PRO A 397 -7.29 10.73 -26.57
C PRO A 397 -7.49 10.81 -28.09
N ASP A 398 -8.49 10.10 -28.60
CA ASP A 398 -8.89 10.23 -30.00
C ASP A 398 -9.77 11.47 -30.21
N LEU A 399 -9.18 12.50 -30.83
CA LEU A 399 -9.84 13.75 -31.18
C LEU A 399 -10.36 13.80 -32.63
N THR A 400 -10.31 12.67 -33.35
CA THR A 400 -10.80 12.56 -34.74
C THR A 400 -12.29 12.92 -34.81
N PRO A 401 -12.72 13.85 -35.69
CA PRO A 401 -14.12 14.27 -35.78
C PRO A 401 -15.08 13.11 -36.04
N ARG A 402 -16.24 13.12 -35.37
CA ARG A 402 -17.24 12.04 -35.44
C ARG A 402 -18.62 12.54 -35.84
N GLN A 403 -19.45 11.65 -36.40
CA GLN A 403 -20.89 11.87 -36.51
C GLN A 403 -21.56 11.75 -35.12
N THR A 404 -22.90 11.76 -35.06
CA THR A 404 -23.65 11.51 -33.82
C THR A 404 -23.13 10.25 -33.10
N HIS A 405 -22.75 10.38 -31.84
CA HIS A 405 -22.19 9.29 -31.03
C HIS A 405 -23.10 8.98 -29.83
N LYS A 406 -23.49 7.71 -29.67
CA LYS A 406 -24.17 7.22 -28.46
C LYS A 406 -23.12 6.94 -27.37
N PRO A 407 -23.09 7.65 -26.22
CA PRO A 407 -22.26 7.28 -25.08
C PRO A 407 -22.66 5.94 -24.44
N TYR A 408 -23.96 5.58 -24.44
CA TYR A 408 -24.47 4.41 -23.72
C TYR A 408 -25.24 3.42 -24.62
N PRO A 409 -24.66 2.92 -25.72
CA PRO A 409 -25.33 1.99 -26.64
C PRO A 409 -25.68 0.67 -25.93
N ILE A 410 -26.95 0.25 -25.95
CA ILE A 410 -27.44 -0.87 -25.11
C ILE A 410 -26.79 -2.22 -25.48
N ASP A 411 -26.44 -2.40 -26.74
CA ASP A 411 -25.86 -3.62 -27.32
C ASP A 411 -24.32 -3.71 -27.23
N GLN A 412 -23.66 -2.63 -26.83
CA GLN A 412 -22.21 -2.46 -26.91
C GLN A 412 -21.59 -2.00 -25.58
N VAL A 413 -20.26 -2.07 -25.50
CA VAL A 413 -19.53 -1.46 -24.37
C VAL A 413 -19.47 0.05 -24.61
N THR A 414 -19.76 0.85 -23.59
CA THR A 414 -19.59 2.30 -23.65
C THR A 414 -18.16 2.67 -24.04
N GLN A 415 -18.04 3.60 -24.97
CA GLN A 415 -16.79 4.27 -25.34
C GLN A 415 -17.07 5.76 -25.27
N HIS A 416 -16.49 6.44 -24.29
CA HIS A 416 -16.64 7.88 -24.15
C HIS A 416 -15.86 8.62 -25.23
N VAL A 417 -16.43 9.71 -25.73
CA VAL A 417 -15.73 10.63 -26.65
C VAL A 417 -15.05 11.72 -25.82
N PRO A 418 -13.74 11.95 -25.96
CA PRO A 418 -13.04 12.98 -25.22
C PRO A 418 -13.62 14.39 -25.47
N PRO A 419 -13.77 15.24 -24.44
CA PRO A 419 -14.01 16.66 -24.61
C PRO A 419 -12.96 17.30 -25.53
N GLY A 420 -13.44 18.04 -26.54
CA GLY A 420 -12.60 18.62 -27.59
C GLY A 420 -12.69 17.89 -28.94
N THR A 421 -13.14 16.62 -28.97
CA THR A 421 -13.46 15.93 -30.23
C THR A 421 -14.66 16.59 -30.92
N ARG A 422 -14.50 17.01 -32.18
CA ARG A 422 -15.57 17.67 -32.93
C ARG A 422 -16.68 16.70 -33.31
N ILE A 423 -17.90 16.93 -32.83
CA ILE A 423 -19.10 16.24 -33.30
C ILE A 423 -19.70 17.03 -34.48
N LEU A 424 -19.91 16.36 -35.62
CA LEU A 424 -20.24 16.99 -36.90
C LEU A 424 -21.69 17.49 -36.98
N ASP A 425 -22.64 16.86 -36.29
CA ASP A 425 -24.03 17.30 -36.22
C ASP A 425 -24.33 18.20 -34.99
N GLY A 426 -23.29 18.55 -34.22
CA GLY A 426 -23.39 19.36 -33.01
C GLY A 426 -23.98 18.67 -31.78
N LYS A 427 -24.40 17.39 -31.85
CA LYS A 427 -25.02 16.67 -30.73
C LYS A 427 -23.98 16.00 -29.84
N TYR A 428 -23.36 16.80 -28.97
CA TYR A 428 -22.36 16.30 -28.02
C TYR A 428 -22.98 15.32 -27.00
N PRO A 429 -22.31 14.17 -26.73
CA PRO A 429 -22.75 13.21 -25.71
C PRO A 429 -22.94 13.82 -24.32
N LEU A 430 -23.94 13.36 -23.58
CA LEU A 430 -24.13 13.72 -22.17
C LEU A 430 -23.53 12.66 -21.25
N LEU A 431 -22.94 13.12 -20.13
CA LEU A 431 -22.39 12.28 -19.07
C LEU A 431 -23.33 12.34 -17.86
N ALA A 432 -23.93 11.21 -17.47
CA ALA A 432 -25.06 11.18 -16.53
C ALA A 432 -24.79 10.35 -15.26
N GLY A 433 -25.11 10.95 -14.11
CA GLY A 433 -25.21 10.24 -12.82
C GLY A 433 -26.63 9.76 -12.48
N LEU A 434 -27.64 10.22 -13.22
CA LEU A 434 -28.99 9.67 -13.21
C LEU A 434 -29.05 8.48 -14.17
N GLU A 435 -30.04 7.60 -13.99
CA GLU A 435 -30.34 6.58 -15.00
C GLU A 435 -30.76 7.25 -16.31
N HIS A 436 -30.31 6.71 -17.45
CA HIS A 436 -30.29 7.44 -18.71
C HIS A 436 -30.67 6.60 -19.94
N ASP A 437 -31.01 7.29 -21.04
CA ASP A 437 -31.10 6.72 -22.38
C ASP A 437 -29.70 6.52 -23.02
N GLU A 438 -29.65 6.01 -24.25
CA GLU A 438 -28.39 5.75 -24.97
C GLU A 438 -27.58 7.02 -25.29
N MET A 439 -28.20 8.20 -25.21
CA MET A 439 -27.59 9.52 -25.45
C MET A 439 -27.13 10.20 -24.15
N GLY A 440 -27.51 9.67 -22.99
CA GLY A 440 -27.21 10.24 -21.67
C GLY A 440 -28.30 11.16 -21.10
N HIS A 441 -29.49 11.22 -21.71
CA HIS A 441 -30.61 11.98 -21.14
C HIS A 441 -31.25 11.21 -19.96
N PRO A 442 -31.56 11.87 -18.82
CA PRO A 442 -32.22 11.22 -17.70
C PRO A 442 -33.55 10.54 -18.07
N THR A 443 -33.79 9.32 -17.58
CA THR A 443 -35.02 8.58 -17.85
C THR A 443 -35.58 7.85 -16.62
N GLY A 444 -36.90 7.93 -16.45
CA GLY A 444 -37.65 7.12 -15.47
C GLY A 444 -38.24 5.83 -16.06
N SER A 445 -37.92 5.48 -17.30
CA SER A 445 -38.51 4.34 -18.01
C SER A 445 -38.07 3.00 -17.39
N PRO A 446 -38.98 2.16 -16.85
CA PRO A 446 -38.62 0.88 -16.26
C PRO A 446 -37.93 -0.06 -17.26
N LYS A 447 -38.34 -0.03 -18.53
CA LYS A 447 -37.73 -0.83 -19.61
C LYS A 447 -36.27 -0.43 -19.87
N LEU A 448 -35.96 0.87 -19.86
CA LEU A 448 -34.59 1.35 -20.04
C LEU A 448 -33.74 1.09 -18.79
N HIS A 449 -34.28 1.32 -17.58
CA HIS A 449 -33.60 1.01 -16.33
C HIS A 449 -33.19 -0.48 -16.24
N MET A 450 -34.10 -1.39 -16.59
CA MET A 450 -33.79 -2.83 -16.69
C MET A 450 -32.70 -3.12 -17.74
N ALA A 451 -32.76 -2.48 -18.92
CA ALA A 451 -31.80 -2.68 -19.99
C ALA A 451 -30.40 -2.14 -19.64
N MET A 452 -30.29 -0.93 -19.11
CA MET A 452 -29.02 -0.30 -18.73
C MET A 452 -28.38 -1.00 -17.52
N THR A 453 -29.19 -1.42 -16.53
CA THR A 453 -28.70 -2.22 -15.40
C THR A 453 -28.22 -3.60 -15.87
N ALA A 454 -28.93 -4.23 -16.83
CA ALA A 454 -28.47 -5.46 -17.47
C ALA A 454 -27.17 -5.26 -18.27
N LYS A 455 -27.03 -4.16 -19.03
CA LYS A 455 -25.80 -3.76 -19.76
C LYS A 455 -24.62 -3.65 -18.81
N ARG A 456 -24.72 -2.79 -17.78
CA ARG A 456 -23.65 -2.57 -16.77
C ARG A 456 -23.22 -3.88 -16.11
N ARG A 457 -24.17 -4.75 -15.73
CA ARG A 457 -23.91 -6.09 -15.16
C ARG A 457 -23.32 -7.09 -16.18
N ASN A 458 -23.75 -7.06 -17.44
CA ASN A 458 -23.28 -7.99 -18.48
C ASN A 458 -21.80 -7.78 -18.85
N LYS A 459 -21.26 -6.56 -18.71
CA LYS A 459 -19.82 -6.29 -18.90
C LYS A 459 -18.95 -7.19 -18.04
N LEU A 460 -19.29 -7.33 -16.75
CA LEU A 460 -18.56 -8.19 -15.80
C LEU A 460 -18.78 -9.68 -16.08
N ARG A 461 -19.94 -10.09 -16.62
CA ARG A 461 -20.13 -11.48 -17.07
C ARG A 461 -19.20 -11.83 -18.22
N LYS A 462 -19.11 -10.97 -19.24
CA LYS A 462 -18.19 -11.16 -20.37
C LYS A 462 -16.73 -11.16 -19.91
N LEU A 463 -16.36 -10.34 -18.92
CA LEU A 463 -15.03 -10.42 -18.30
C LEU A 463 -14.81 -11.78 -17.60
N ALA A 464 -15.79 -12.30 -16.87
CA ALA A 464 -15.70 -13.63 -16.22
C ALA A 464 -15.53 -14.79 -17.22
N GLU A 465 -16.03 -14.62 -18.44
CA GLU A 465 -15.88 -15.56 -19.57
C GLU A 465 -14.48 -15.48 -20.22
N GLU A 466 -13.78 -14.35 -20.08
CA GLU A 466 -12.41 -14.14 -20.59
C GLU A 466 -11.30 -14.40 -19.55
N ILE A 467 -11.63 -14.44 -18.25
CA ILE A 467 -10.65 -14.72 -17.19
C ILE A 467 -10.23 -16.20 -17.24
N PRO A 468 -8.91 -16.51 -17.32
CA PRO A 468 -8.43 -17.89 -17.34
C PRO A 468 -8.72 -18.61 -16.01
N VAL A 469 -8.88 -19.93 -16.07
CA VAL A 469 -9.02 -20.78 -14.89
C VAL A 469 -7.70 -20.74 -14.11
N PRO A 470 -7.69 -20.34 -12.82
CA PRO A 470 -6.47 -20.28 -12.04
C PRO A 470 -5.88 -21.68 -11.78
N GLU A 471 -4.55 -21.77 -11.86
CA GLU A 471 -3.80 -23.02 -11.66
C GLU A 471 -3.71 -23.42 -10.19
N VAL A 472 -3.60 -24.73 -9.93
CA VAL A 472 -3.39 -25.29 -8.59
C VAL A 472 -1.92 -25.59 -8.39
N TYR A 473 -1.29 -25.00 -7.38
CA TYR A 473 0.06 -25.40 -6.94
C TYR A 473 -0.01 -26.63 -6.04
N GLY A 474 0.94 -27.56 -6.21
CA GLY A 474 0.98 -28.83 -5.48
C GLY A 474 0.11 -29.90 -6.14
N ASP A 475 -0.61 -30.68 -5.33
CA ASP A 475 -1.39 -31.81 -5.84
C ASP A 475 -2.69 -31.32 -6.49
N GLN A 476 -3.00 -31.80 -7.70
CA GLN A 476 -4.16 -31.38 -8.49
C GLN A 476 -5.51 -31.93 -8.00
N GLU A 477 -5.46 -32.86 -7.04
CA GLU A 477 -6.59 -33.51 -6.37
C GLU A 477 -6.13 -33.98 -4.98
N GLY A 478 -7.04 -34.14 -4.00
CA GLY A 478 -6.63 -34.72 -2.71
C GLY A 478 -7.50 -34.45 -1.49
N ASP A 479 -6.84 -34.43 -0.33
CA ASP A 479 -7.50 -34.26 0.96
C ASP A 479 -7.89 -32.80 1.22
N THR A 480 -7.08 -31.84 0.76
CA THR A 480 -7.25 -30.41 1.12
C THR A 480 -6.79 -29.45 0.01
N LEU A 481 -7.65 -28.50 -0.36
CA LEU A 481 -7.26 -27.30 -1.09
C LEU A 481 -7.21 -26.11 -0.13
N MET A 482 -6.11 -25.37 -0.11
CA MET A 482 -6.04 -24.05 0.51
C MET A 482 -6.35 -22.98 -0.54
N VAL A 483 -7.26 -22.05 -0.25
CA VAL A 483 -7.68 -20.99 -1.18
C VAL A 483 -7.40 -19.63 -0.57
N GLY A 484 -6.64 -18.78 -1.25
CA GLY A 484 -6.27 -17.46 -0.73
C GLY A 484 -6.17 -16.36 -1.79
N TRP A 485 -5.79 -15.16 -1.33
CA TRP A 485 -5.67 -13.96 -2.14
C TRP A 485 -4.72 -12.92 -1.51
N GLY A 486 -4.27 -11.93 -2.28
CA GLY A 486 -3.32 -10.91 -1.81
C GLY A 486 -2.01 -11.51 -1.30
N SER A 487 -1.40 -10.85 -0.30
CA SER A 487 -0.13 -11.24 0.34
C SER A 487 -0.07 -12.68 0.92
N THR A 488 -1.20 -13.37 1.05
CA THR A 488 -1.28 -14.76 1.58
C THR A 488 -0.67 -15.81 0.65
N TYR A 489 -0.34 -15.47 -0.61
CA TYR A 489 0.27 -16.36 -1.61
C TYR A 489 1.39 -17.23 -1.02
N GLY A 490 2.45 -16.57 -0.56
CA GLY A 490 3.66 -17.20 -0.03
C GLY A 490 3.39 -18.17 1.13
N PRO A 491 2.82 -17.70 2.26
CA PRO A 491 2.49 -18.55 3.40
C PRO A 491 1.61 -19.77 3.07
N ILE A 492 0.74 -19.67 2.05
CA ILE A 492 -0.08 -20.81 1.59
C ILE A 492 0.76 -21.82 0.81
N HIS A 493 1.58 -21.36 -0.15
CA HIS A 493 2.44 -22.24 -0.96
C HIS A 493 3.47 -22.96 -0.07
N ASP A 494 4.11 -22.23 0.85
CA ASP A 494 4.97 -22.78 1.90
C ASP A 494 4.24 -23.84 2.75
N ALA A 495 3.01 -23.56 3.20
CA ALA A 495 2.25 -24.51 4.02
C ALA A 495 1.81 -25.77 3.24
N VAL A 496 1.57 -25.66 1.93
CA VAL A 496 1.28 -26.80 1.06
C VAL A 496 2.53 -27.61 0.74
N LYS A 497 3.67 -26.96 0.48
CA LYS A 497 4.98 -27.62 0.36
C LYS A 497 5.28 -28.46 1.62
N MET A 498 5.21 -27.85 2.81
CA MET A 498 5.39 -28.54 4.09
C MET A 498 4.38 -29.68 4.31
N ALA A 499 3.13 -29.54 3.84
CA ALA A 499 2.13 -30.60 3.97
C ALA A 499 2.48 -31.82 3.11
N ARG A 500 2.93 -31.60 1.86
CA ARG A 500 3.33 -32.65 0.91
C ARG A 500 4.63 -33.35 1.34
N GLU A 501 5.60 -32.60 1.87
CA GLU A 501 6.81 -33.15 2.52
C GLU A 501 6.49 -34.06 3.72
N ASN A 502 5.33 -33.89 4.35
CA ASN A 502 4.81 -34.76 5.42
C ASN A 502 3.80 -35.82 4.91
N GLY A 503 3.71 -36.04 3.60
CA GLY A 503 2.83 -37.04 2.99
C GLY A 503 1.33 -36.70 2.97
N GLU A 504 0.94 -35.44 3.24
CA GLU A 504 -0.46 -35.01 3.10
C GLU A 504 -0.75 -34.55 1.66
N LYS A 505 -1.69 -35.21 0.97
CA LYS A 505 -2.18 -34.76 -0.37
C LYS A 505 -2.84 -33.37 -0.26
N ALA A 506 -2.19 -32.34 -0.78
CA ALA A 506 -2.59 -30.94 -0.61
C ALA A 506 -2.28 -30.08 -1.85
N GLY A 507 -3.22 -29.18 -2.17
CA GLY A 507 -3.06 -28.16 -3.19
C GLY A 507 -3.29 -26.75 -2.64
N ALA A 508 -2.76 -25.75 -3.35
CA ALA A 508 -3.02 -24.33 -3.15
C ALA A 508 -3.68 -23.73 -4.40
N LEU A 509 -4.66 -22.84 -4.20
CA LEU A 509 -5.27 -22.01 -5.23
C LEU A 509 -5.21 -20.55 -4.78
N HIS A 510 -4.68 -19.66 -5.62
CA HIS A 510 -4.62 -18.23 -5.32
C HIS A 510 -5.41 -17.43 -6.35
N LEU A 511 -6.21 -16.48 -5.88
CA LEU A 511 -7.17 -15.73 -6.69
C LEU A 511 -6.71 -14.28 -6.87
N ARG A 512 -6.16 -13.99 -8.05
CA ARG A 512 -5.89 -12.62 -8.52
C ARG A 512 -7.15 -11.86 -8.91
N HIS A 513 -8.17 -12.58 -9.39
CA HIS A 513 -9.49 -12.06 -9.77
C HIS A 513 -10.51 -12.39 -8.68
N LEU A 514 -11.06 -11.37 -8.02
CA LEU A 514 -11.97 -11.52 -6.87
C LEU A 514 -13.41 -11.13 -7.21
N HIS A 515 -13.60 -10.13 -8.06
CA HIS A 515 -14.89 -9.81 -8.64
C HIS A 515 -14.73 -9.29 -10.09
N PRO A 516 -15.35 -9.92 -11.11
CA PRO A 516 -15.96 -11.25 -11.04
C PRO A 516 -14.93 -12.34 -10.64
N LEU A 517 -15.41 -13.44 -10.08
CA LEU A 517 -14.59 -14.64 -9.90
C LEU A 517 -14.38 -15.36 -11.25
N PRO A 518 -13.22 -16.02 -11.46
CA PRO A 518 -13.01 -16.92 -12.59
C PRO A 518 -14.14 -17.94 -12.75
N ASN A 519 -14.37 -18.39 -13.98
CA ASN A 519 -15.22 -19.55 -14.26
C ASN A 519 -14.45 -20.86 -14.09
N GLY A 520 -15.14 -21.96 -13.80
CA GLY A 520 -14.54 -23.30 -13.73
C GLY A 520 -13.93 -23.66 -12.37
N LEU A 521 -13.93 -22.76 -11.39
CA LEU A 521 -13.51 -23.02 -9.99
C LEU A 521 -14.23 -24.25 -9.38
N GLU A 522 -15.47 -24.49 -9.82
CA GLU A 522 -16.29 -25.66 -9.49
C GLU A 522 -15.52 -26.97 -9.71
N LYS A 523 -14.95 -27.13 -10.92
CA LYS A 523 -14.21 -28.32 -11.36
C LYS A 523 -12.86 -28.50 -10.65
N ILE A 524 -12.37 -27.46 -9.96
CA ILE A 524 -11.23 -27.56 -9.06
C ILE A 524 -11.72 -28.04 -7.70
N PHE A 525 -12.73 -27.39 -7.12
CA PHE A 525 -13.22 -27.71 -5.77
C PHE A 525 -13.77 -29.14 -5.64
N GLU A 526 -14.38 -29.70 -6.68
CA GLU A 526 -14.85 -31.09 -6.72
C GLU A 526 -13.74 -32.13 -6.51
N LYS A 527 -12.48 -31.80 -6.86
CA LYS A 527 -11.31 -32.69 -6.73
C LYS A 527 -10.75 -32.78 -5.31
N PHE A 528 -11.28 -32.01 -4.35
CA PHE A 528 -10.75 -31.96 -2.98
C PHE A 528 -11.80 -32.23 -1.92
N LYS A 529 -11.48 -33.12 -0.97
CA LYS A 529 -12.39 -33.52 0.11
C LYS A 529 -12.72 -32.38 1.09
N ARG A 530 -11.89 -31.33 1.11
CA ARG A 530 -12.00 -30.15 1.99
C ARG A 530 -11.37 -28.93 1.30
N ILE A 531 -12.10 -27.82 1.29
CA ILE A 531 -11.58 -26.51 0.92
C ILE A 531 -11.37 -25.68 2.20
N VAL A 532 -10.27 -24.94 2.28
CA VAL A 532 -9.92 -24.06 3.41
C VAL A 532 -9.57 -22.68 2.87
N THR A 533 -10.44 -21.70 3.05
CA THR A 533 -10.11 -20.30 2.74
C THR A 533 -9.11 -19.77 3.77
N VAL A 534 -8.07 -19.10 3.30
CA VAL A 534 -7.00 -18.48 4.09
C VAL A 534 -6.98 -17.00 3.72
N GLU A 535 -7.39 -16.16 4.67
CA GLU A 535 -7.55 -14.72 4.51
C GLU A 535 -7.35 -14.01 5.84
N MET A 536 -6.96 -12.73 5.81
CA MET A 536 -6.65 -11.94 7.00
C MET A 536 -7.80 -11.00 7.38
N ASN A 537 -8.96 -11.58 7.68
CA ASN A 537 -10.13 -10.90 8.25
C ASN A 537 -10.85 -11.80 9.28
N ASP A 538 -11.82 -11.26 10.01
CA ASP A 538 -12.66 -12.09 10.91
C ASP A 538 -13.81 -12.79 10.16
N GLN A 539 -14.27 -13.89 10.75
CA GLN A 539 -15.39 -14.72 10.31
C GLN A 539 -16.77 -14.03 10.34
N GLY A 540 -16.88 -12.85 10.95
CA GLY A 540 -18.11 -12.05 11.02
C GLY A 540 -19.30 -12.78 11.67
N VAL A 541 -20.49 -12.22 11.47
CA VAL A 541 -21.74 -12.75 12.05
C VAL A 541 -22.16 -14.12 11.49
N TYR A 542 -21.69 -14.48 10.29
CA TYR A 542 -22.07 -15.72 9.60
C TYR A 542 -21.08 -16.87 9.78
N GLY A 543 -19.88 -16.64 10.34
CA GLY A 543 -18.86 -17.67 10.56
C GLY A 543 -17.99 -17.99 9.34
N TYR A 544 -17.82 -17.04 8.42
CA TYR A 544 -17.02 -17.14 7.19
C TYR A 544 -16.32 -15.80 6.95
N GLY A 545 -15.03 -15.85 6.59
CA GLY A 545 -14.30 -14.65 6.13
C GLY A 545 -14.84 -14.11 4.80
N GLN A 546 -14.34 -12.95 4.39
CA GLN A 546 -14.95 -12.20 3.29
C GLN A 546 -14.92 -12.94 1.95
N LEU A 547 -13.78 -13.51 1.55
CA LEU A 547 -13.67 -14.34 0.35
C LEU A 547 -14.48 -15.64 0.51
N ALA A 548 -14.45 -16.25 1.69
CA ALA A 548 -15.26 -17.44 1.97
C ALA A 548 -16.78 -17.18 1.83
N MET A 549 -17.25 -15.94 2.05
CA MET A 549 -18.63 -15.55 1.73
C MET A 549 -18.88 -15.42 0.21
N ILE A 550 -17.98 -14.77 -0.55
CA ILE A 550 -18.14 -14.62 -2.02
C ILE A 550 -18.15 -16.00 -2.70
N LEU A 551 -17.22 -16.89 -2.34
CA LEU A 551 -17.13 -18.26 -2.88
C LEU A 551 -18.40 -19.07 -2.61
N ARG A 552 -19.08 -18.83 -1.48
CA ARG A 552 -20.33 -19.50 -1.07
C ARG A 552 -21.59 -18.87 -1.64
N ALA A 553 -21.53 -17.67 -2.19
CA ALA A 553 -22.66 -17.03 -2.88
C ALA A 553 -22.85 -17.58 -4.31
N ARG A 554 -21.82 -18.24 -4.87
CA ARG A 554 -21.87 -18.92 -6.17
C ARG A 554 -22.66 -20.25 -6.04
N PRO A 555 -23.62 -20.58 -6.92
CA PRO A 555 -24.55 -21.72 -6.73
C PRO A 555 -23.91 -23.11 -6.56
N ALA A 556 -22.65 -23.27 -6.99
CA ALA A 556 -21.94 -24.54 -7.05
C ALA A 556 -21.00 -24.80 -5.85
N TYR A 557 -21.23 -24.18 -4.68
CA TYR A 557 -20.51 -24.51 -3.45
C TYR A 557 -21.38 -25.36 -2.49
N PRO A 558 -21.48 -26.69 -2.68
CA PRO A 558 -22.15 -27.57 -1.72
C PRO A 558 -21.36 -27.54 -0.40
N ALA A 559 -21.96 -26.96 0.65
CA ALA A 559 -21.27 -26.59 1.88
C ALA A 559 -20.92 -27.79 2.78
N ARG A 560 -20.02 -28.68 2.31
CA ARG A 560 -19.46 -29.82 3.05
C ARG A 560 -18.61 -29.34 4.24
N ARG A 561 -19.28 -29.05 5.35
CA ARG A 561 -18.69 -28.62 6.62
C ARG A 561 -17.57 -29.55 7.12
N ARG A 562 -16.42 -28.96 7.47
CA ARG A 562 -15.72 -29.27 8.73
C ARG A 562 -15.16 -27.99 9.36
N ARG A 563 -15.33 -27.85 10.68
CA ARG A 563 -15.08 -26.58 11.40
C ARG A 563 -13.59 -26.27 11.51
N GLY A 564 -13.18 -25.06 11.12
CA GLY A 564 -11.87 -24.47 11.43
C GLY A 564 -12.01 -22.98 11.78
N ARG A 565 -12.11 -22.64 13.07
CA ARG A 565 -12.15 -21.24 13.55
C ARG A 565 -10.81 -20.55 13.28
N ALA A 566 -10.80 -19.41 12.61
CA ALA A 566 -9.61 -18.61 12.33
C ALA A 566 -9.80 -17.15 12.83
N PRO A 567 -9.25 -16.77 14.01
CA PRO A 567 -9.23 -15.37 14.43
C PRO A 567 -8.16 -14.60 13.66
N GLY A 568 -8.51 -13.53 12.95
CA GLY A 568 -7.60 -12.79 12.07
C GLY A 568 -6.35 -12.27 12.77
N HIS A 569 -5.19 -12.63 12.24
CA HIS A 569 -3.81 -12.17 12.51
C HIS A 569 -2.93 -12.75 11.38
N LEU A 570 -1.77 -12.16 11.10
CA LEU A 570 -0.83 -12.74 10.13
C LEU A 570 -0.30 -14.08 10.68
N ARG A 571 -0.47 -15.18 9.93
CA ARG A 571 -0.15 -16.54 10.41
C ARG A 571 1.17 -17.05 9.84
N GLY A 572 2.04 -17.50 10.73
CA GLY A 572 3.22 -18.27 10.35
C GLY A 572 2.89 -19.65 9.78
N LYS A 573 3.76 -20.15 8.90
CA LYS A 573 3.72 -21.50 8.27
C LYS A 573 3.44 -22.58 9.31
N ARG A 574 4.16 -22.53 10.45
CA ARG A 574 4.08 -23.51 11.53
C ARG A 574 2.70 -23.54 12.15
N GLU A 575 1.98 -22.42 12.27
CA GLU A 575 0.61 -22.45 12.83
C GLU A 575 -0.42 -22.94 11.82
N ILE A 576 -0.28 -22.63 10.52
CA ILE A 576 -1.12 -23.19 9.46
C ILE A 576 -0.99 -24.72 9.44
N ALA A 577 0.25 -25.24 9.44
CA ALA A 577 0.53 -26.67 9.52
C ALA A 577 0.04 -27.31 10.85
N LYS A 578 0.32 -26.69 12.01
CA LYS A 578 -0.18 -27.15 13.32
C LYS A 578 -1.71 -27.18 13.37
N ARG A 579 -2.41 -26.24 12.72
CA ARG A 579 -3.88 -26.22 12.62
C ARG A 579 -4.43 -27.33 11.74
N ASN A 580 -3.74 -27.70 10.66
CA ASN A 580 -4.10 -28.87 9.85
C ASN A 580 -4.06 -30.16 10.71
N ARG A 581 -3.00 -30.33 11.51
CA ARG A 581 -2.86 -31.44 12.47
C ARG A 581 -3.85 -31.35 13.64
N ALA A 582 -4.16 -30.16 14.15
CA ALA A 582 -5.11 -29.96 15.25
C ALA A 582 -6.58 -30.23 14.82
N ALA A 583 -6.94 -29.90 13.57
CA ALA A 583 -8.23 -30.25 12.99
C ALA A 583 -8.39 -31.78 12.86
N ARG A 584 -7.32 -32.52 12.55
CA ARG A 584 -7.29 -33.99 12.62
C ARG A 584 -7.40 -34.51 14.07
N ARG A 585 -6.66 -33.95 15.04
CA ARG A 585 -6.70 -34.39 16.46
C ARG A 585 -8.06 -34.14 17.16
N ARG A 586 -8.80 -33.09 16.82
CA ARG A 586 -10.14 -32.80 17.39
C ARG A 586 -11.26 -33.77 16.97
N LEU A 587 -10.95 -34.84 16.24
CA LEU A 587 -11.89 -35.92 15.91
C LEU A 587 -11.80 -37.16 16.82
N LYS A 588 -10.92 -37.17 17.84
CA LYS A 588 -10.86 -38.24 18.86
C LYS A 588 -10.67 -37.70 20.29
N ARG A 589 -11.72 -37.06 20.84
CA ARG A 589 -12.12 -37.10 22.28
C ARG A 589 -13.28 -36.14 22.58
N ASN A 590 -14.34 -36.65 23.21
CA ASN A 590 -15.32 -35.84 23.93
C ASN A 590 -14.83 -35.63 25.38
N THR A 591 -14.21 -34.49 25.66
CA THR A 591 -14.10 -33.91 27.01
C THR A 591 -14.01 -32.39 26.87
N GLY A 592 -14.69 -31.65 27.74
CA GLY A 592 -14.77 -30.19 27.66
C GLY A 592 -13.53 -29.49 28.21
N PHE A 593 -13.20 -28.34 27.63
CA PHE A 593 -12.32 -27.33 28.23
C PHE A 593 -12.80 -25.93 27.79
N GLN A 594 -12.89 -25.00 28.75
CA GLN A 594 -13.25 -23.61 28.47
C GLN A 594 -12.05 -22.82 27.90
N PRO A 595 -12.28 -21.71 27.17
CA PRO A 595 -11.20 -20.83 26.74
C PRO A 595 -10.66 -20.01 27.92
N VAL A 596 -9.32 -19.93 28.02
CA VAL A 596 -8.67 -18.88 28.81
C VAL A 596 -8.82 -17.57 28.05
N PHE A 597 -9.33 -16.53 28.70
CA PHE A 597 -9.35 -15.17 28.17
C PHE A 597 -8.02 -14.46 28.48
N SER A 598 -7.59 -13.57 27.59
CA SER A 598 -6.51 -12.62 27.84
C SER A 598 -6.89 -11.62 28.94
N HIS A 599 -5.94 -11.28 29.81
CA HIS A 599 -6.09 -10.12 30.70
C HIS A 599 -6.22 -8.83 29.87
N PRO A 600 -6.99 -7.83 30.35
CA PRO A 600 -7.09 -6.52 29.70
C PRO A 600 -5.80 -5.72 29.88
N VAL A 601 -5.51 -4.84 28.92
CA VAL A 601 -4.43 -3.84 29.04
C VAL A 601 -4.92 -2.73 29.96
N SER A 602 -4.55 -2.79 31.23
CA SER A 602 -4.85 -1.75 32.22
C SER A 602 -3.78 -1.65 33.31
N ASP A 603 -2.61 -1.09 32.98
CA ASP A 603 -1.73 -0.46 33.97
C ASP A 603 -0.71 0.49 33.32
N TYR A 604 -1.16 1.69 32.95
CA TYR A 604 -0.28 2.81 32.58
C TYR A 604 -0.09 3.74 33.79
N LYS A 605 0.68 3.27 34.79
CA LYS A 605 1.04 4.04 36.00
C LYS A 605 2.49 3.83 36.44
N SER A 606 3.44 4.30 35.64
CA SER A 606 4.73 4.79 36.15
C SER A 606 4.54 6.22 36.65
N ALA A 607 4.53 6.48 37.97
CA ALA A 607 5.71 6.54 38.84
C ALA A 607 6.42 7.92 38.82
N GLN A 608 5.71 8.95 39.28
CA GLN A 608 6.34 10.00 40.09
C GLN A 608 6.01 9.73 41.56
N ARG A 609 7.04 9.77 42.42
CA ARG A 609 6.90 9.82 43.89
C ARG A 609 7.91 10.83 44.45
N PRO A 610 7.45 11.87 45.16
CA PRO A 610 8.18 12.44 46.28
C PRO A 610 8.07 11.53 47.51
N THR A 611 8.93 11.75 48.50
CA THR A 611 8.99 11.05 49.78
C THR A 611 7.99 11.59 50.80
N ALA A 612 7.36 10.71 51.60
CA ALA A 612 6.82 11.03 52.93
C ALA A 612 6.58 9.74 53.75
N ASN A 613 6.69 9.84 55.07
CA ASN A 613 6.47 8.74 56.02
C ASN A 613 5.00 8.61 56.45
N CYS A 614 4.54 7.39 56.74
CA CYS A 614 3.95 7.06 58.06
C CYS A 614 3.78 5.54 58.30
N ARG A 615 3.40 5.16 59.52
CA ARG A 615 3.42 3.80 60.10
C ARG A 615 2.05 3.12 60.14
N ALA A 616 2.07 1.80 60.40
CA ALA A 616 0.98 0.95 60.93
C ALA A 616 -0.21 0.64 59.99
N SER A 617 -0.87 -0.53 60.07
CA SER A 617 -0.61 -1.78 60.83
C SER A 617 -1.29 -3.02 60.22
N LEU A 618 -0.76 -4.19 60.56
CA LEU A 618 -1.27 -5.57 60.34
C LEU A 618 -2.56 -5.89 61.16
N PRO A 619 -3.20 -7.10 61.11
CA PRO A 619 -2.99 -8.31 60.27
C PRO A 619 -4.30 -8.94 59.66
N ALA A 620 -4.18 -10.20 59.19
CA ALA A 620 -5.16 -11.32 59.33
C ALA A 620 -6.12 -11.72 58.17
N THR A 621 -5.56 -12.45 57.19
CA THR A 621 -5.88 -13.83 56.68
C THR A 621 -7.31 -14.47 56.77
N PRO A 622 -7.62 -15.56 56.00
CA PRO A 622 -8.90 -15.71 55.26
C PRO A 622 -9.75 -16.95 55.65
N GLN A 623 -10.85 -17.25 54.92
CA GLN A 623 -11.32 -18.63 54.65
C GLN A 623 -12.38 -18.81 53.51
N LEU A 624 -12.27 -19.97 52.83
CA LEU A 624 -13.25 -20.84 52.13
C LEU A 624 -14.32 -20.40 51.08
N LEU A 625 -14.16 -20.99 49.87
CA LEU A 625 -15.12 -21.85 49.11
C LEU A 625 -16.57 -21.42 48.76
N ALA A 626 -16.70 -20.89 47.54
CA ALA A 626 -17.58 -21.33 46.44
C ALA A 626 -18.84 -22.23 46.69
N LYS A 627 -19.98 -21.82 46.11
CA LYS A 627 -20.66 -22.55 45.00
C LYS A 627 -21.81 -21.77 44.33
N ALA A 628 -22.02 -22.13 43.05
CA ALA A 628 -23.26 -22.08 42.26
C ALA A 628 -24.23 -20.89 42.38
N CYS A 629 -24.49 -20.25 41.23
CA CYS A 629 -25.86 -19.84 40.88
C CYS A 629 -26.11 -20.11 39.39
N THR A 630 -27.31 -20.53 39.01
CA THR A 630 -27.65 -20.92 37.62
C THR A 630 -29.12 -20.67 37.33
N ARG A 631 -29.41 -20.32 36.06
CA ARG A 631 -30.72 -20.24 35.38
C ARG A 631 -31.52 -18.93 35.49
N ARG A 632 -32.07 -18.58 34.31
CA ARG A 632 -33.31 -17.82 34.03
C ARG A 632 -33.36 -16.34 34.44
N PHE A 633 -33.57 -15.49 33.43
CA PHE A 633 -34.90 -14.91 33.22
C PHE A 633 -35.23 -14.82 31.72
N ARG A 634 -36.52 -14.69 31.38
CA ARG A 634 -37.04 -14.51 30.01
C ARG A 634 -38.35 -13.71 30.11
N LEU A 635 -38.50 -12.72 29.22
CA LEU A 635 -39.69 -11.88 28.89
C LEU A 635 -40.96 -11.92 29.76
N ILE A 636 -41.56 -10.73 29.98
CA ILE A 636 -42.91 -10.39 29.44
C ILE A 636 -43.15 -8.86 29.44
N ILE A 637 -44.16 -8.38 28.70
CA ILE A 637 -44.47 -6.97 28.36
C ILE A 637 -45.96 -6.67 28.66
N ARG A 638 -46.30 -5.44 29.11
CA ARG A 638 -47.56 -4.65 28.88
C ARG A 638 -47.63 -3.43 29.83
N ALA A 639 -48.38 -2.32 29.62
CA ALA A 639 -48.87 -1.61 28.42
C ALA A 639 -49.62 -0.29 28.80
N VAL A 640 -49.49 0.81 28.03
CA VAL A 640 -50.54 1.71 27.42
C VAL A 640 -51.64 2.36 28.33
N PRO A 641 -52.28 3.56 28.07
CA PRO A 641 -52.28 4.56 26.96
C PRO A 641 -52.14 6.07 27.35
N GLY A 642 -52.24 7.02 26.38
CA GLY A 642 -52.91 8.34 26.59
C GLY A 642 -52.45 9.59 25.78
N ALA A 643 -53.34 10.15 24.92
CA ALA A 643 -53.40 11.51 24.28
C ALA A 643 -52.14 12.20 23.65
N VAL A 644 -52.07 12.88 22.48
CA VAL A 644 -52.94 13.28 21.31
C VAL A 644 -53.33 14.79 21.16
N ARG A 645 -52.82 15.44 20.07
CA ARG A 645 -53.16 16.78 19.46
C ARG A 645 -52.83 18.05 20.28
N LEU A 646 -52.60 19.26 19.74
CA LEU A 646 -52.70 19.93 18.41
C LEU A 646 -51.31 20.50 17.96
N ALA A 647 -50.94 20.86 16.72
CA ALA A 647 -51.45 21.85 15.73
C ALA A 647 -51.50 23.32 16.27
N ARG A 648 -51.18 24.41 15.56
CA ARG A 648 -50.57 24.73 14.23
C ARG A 648 -50.23 26.26 14.22
N GLN A 649 -49.57 26.75 13.15
CA GLN A 649 -49.55 28.17 12.66
C GLN A 649 -48.75 29.27 13.41
N ASN A 650 -48.12 30.13 12.59
CA ASN A 650 -47.80 31.57 12.77
C ASN A 650 -46.77 31.96 13.86
N SER A 651 -46.01 33.06 13.73
CA SER A 651 -45.90 34.06 12.64
C SER A 651 -44.51 34.72 12.64
N SER A 652 -44.10 35.26 11.49
CA SER A 652 -42.93 36.15 11.37
C SER A 652 -43.26 37.58 11.79
N ALA A 653 -42.31 38.25 12.45
CA ALA A 653 -42.35 39.69 12.74
C ALA A 653 -40.93 40.27 12.77
N HIS A 654 -40.77 41.51 12.29
CA HIS A 654 -39.51 42.27 12.24
C HIS A 654 -39.48 43.37 13.33
N ILE A 655 -38.38 44.14 13.33
CA ILE A 655 -38.18 45.51 13.87
C ILE A 655 -37.44 45.57 15.23
N ALA A 656 -36.58 46.60 15.34
CA ALA A 656 -35.64 46.93 16.42
C ALA A 656 -36.03 48.33 17.01
N PRO A 657 -35.19 49.28 17.49
CA PRO A 657 -33.76 49.27 17.84
C PRO A 657 -33.34 50.08 19.12
N ALA A 658 -32.04 50.00 19.45
CA ALA A 658 -31.14 51.07 19.94
C ALA A 658 -31.35 51.85 21.28
N ARG A 659 -30.25 51.92 22.06
CA ARG A 659 -29.61 53.06 22.78
C ARG A 659 -28.68 52.50 23.88
N THR A 660 -27.44 52.95 24.18
CA THR A 660 -26.51 54.00 23.66
C THR A 660 -25.07 53.59 24.08
N GLY A 661 -23.93 54.20 23.69
CA GLY A 661 -23.67 55.45 22.96
C GLY A 661 -22.17 55.69 22.64
N CYS A 662 -21.55 56.72 23.22
CA CYS A 662 -20.19 57.24 22.92
C CYS A 662 -19.08 56.68 23.87
N ASN A 663 -17.74 56.82 23.65
CA ASN A 663 -16.99 57.67 22.72
C ASN A 663 -15.52 57.18 22.44
N ARG A 664 -14.99 57.51 21.24
CA ARG A 664 -13.58 57.83 20.85
C ARG A 664 -12.40 56.80 20.82
N HIS A 665 -11.60 57.00 19.76
CA HIS A 665 -10.15 56.74 19.52
C HIS A 665 -9.59 55.32 19.30
N SER A 666 -9.05 55.12 18.08
CA SER A 666 -8.08 54.08 17.73
C SER A 666 -6.64 54.63 17.74
N PRO A 667 -5.61 53.81 18.02
CA PRO A 667 -4.23 54.05 17.61
C PRO A 667 -3.94 53.42 16.22
N ALA A 668 -2.99 53.98 15.47
CA ALA A 668 -2.55 53.43 14.18
C ALA A 668 -1.01 53.41 14.07
N ALA A 669 -0.43 52.22 14.00
CA ALA A 669 0.97 51.92 13.72
C ALA A 669 1.07 50.43 13.31
N ALA A 670 1.92 49.97 12.38
CA ALA A 670 2.88 50.67 11.53
C ALA A 670 3.08 49.95 10.17
N PHE A 671 4.00 50.48 9.35
CA PHE A 671 4.54 49.95 8.09
C PHE A 671 3.67 49.97 6.81
N ARG A 672 4.25 50.60 5.78
CA ARG A 672 3.69 50.80 4.43
C ARG A 672 4.87 50.87 3.45
N ARG A 673 4.80 50.11 2.34
CA ARG A 673 5.72 50.18 1.18
C ARG A 673 7.17 49.75 1.52
N PHE A 674 8.08 49.46 0.57
CA PHE A 674 8.10 49.67 -0.88
C PHE A 674 8.54 48.41 -1.66
N ALA A 675 8.29 48.41 -2.97
CA ALA A 675 9.00 47.56 -3.92
C ALA A 675 9.90 48.41 -4.83
N LYS A 676 11.16 48.01 -5.03
CA LYS A 676 12.00 48.29 -6.23
C LYS A 676 13.37 47.60 -6.13
N THR A 677 13.95 47.33 -7.30
CA THR A 677 15.32 46.83 -7.54
C THR A 677 16.39 47.92 -7.43
N PRO A 678 17.65 47.56 -7.12
CA PRO A 678 18.81 48.36 -7.54
C PRO A 678 19.93 47.59 -8.26
N ARG A 679 20.50 48.25 -9.28
CA ARG A 679 21.85 48.18 -9.88
C ARG A 679 22.08 49.54 -10.57
N PRO A 680 23.31 50.00 -10.89
CA PRO A 680 24.66 49.46 -10.60
C PRO A 680 25.57 50.47 -9.83
N GLY A 681 26.87 50.19 -9.66
CA GLY A 681 27.87 51.20 -9.25
C GLY A 681 29.32 50.70 -9.06
N CYS A 682 30.25 51.26 -9.84
CA CYS A 682 31.72 51.38 -9.66
C CYS A 682 32.66 50.17 -9.39
N ASP A 683 33.36 49.76 -10.46
CA ASP A 683 34.84 49.77 -10.64
C ASP A 683 35.86 49.01 -9.74
N LYS A 684 36.68 48.18 -10.42
CA LYS A 684 38.17 48.01 -10.38
C LYS A 684 38.87 47.68 -9.02
N SER A 685 39.91 46.84 -8.93
CA SER A 685 40.92 46.44 -9.95
C SER A 685 41.58 45.06 -9.75
N THR A 686 41.84 44.40 -10.90
CA THR A 686 42.92 43.46 -11.27
C THR A 686 43.90 42.84 -10.26
N TRP A 687 43.99 41.50 -10.31
CA TRP A 687 45.19 40.65 -10.60
C TRP A 687 44.67 39.32 -11.20
N GLY A 688 45.42 38.42 -11.86
CA GLY A 688 46.82 38.43 -12.33
C GLY A 688 47.33 37.01 -12.66
N THR A 689 48.00 36.81 -13.81
CA THR A 689 48.52 35.52 -14.39
C THR A 689 47.48 34.40 -14.61
N SER A 690 47.62 33.36 -15.46
CA SER A 690 48.19 33.13 -16.82
C SER A 690 47.41 31.91 -17.43
N SER A 691 47.59 31.33 -18.64
CA SER A 691 48.54 31.41 -19.77
C SER A 691 47.86 30.87 -21.10
N SER A 692 48.65 30.59 -22.16
CA SER A 692 48.40 29.69 -23.34
C SER A 692 46.94 29.48 -23.87
N SER A 693 46.53 30.08 -25.01
CA SER A 693 46.68 29.60 -26.43
C SER A 693 45.50 28.74 -26.95
N THR A 694 45.00 28.79 -28.21
CA THR A 694 45.52 29.41 -29.45
C THR A 694 44.42 29.71 -30.49
N SER A 695 44.50 30.90 -31.13
CA SER A 695 44.21 31.29 -32.54
C SER A 695 42.82 31.07 -33.25
N PRO A 696 42.47 31.87 -34.30
CA PRO A 696 41.13 31.92 -34.92
C PRO A 696 41.07 31.84 -36.48
N LYS A 697 39.85 31.89 -37.06
CA LYS A 697 39.46 32.21 -38.47
C LYS A 697 37.94 32.60 -38.45
N ARG A 698 37.38 33.66 -39.09
CA ARG A 698 37.36 34.15 -40.50
C ARG A 698 36.78 33.09 -41.47
N THR A 699 35.81 33.32 -42.38
CA THR A 699 35.22 34.53 -43.00
C THR A 699 33.66 34.49 -43.06
N HIS A 700 32.96 35.05 -44.08
CA HIS A 700 32.46 36.44 -44.14
C HIS A 700 31.68 36.71 -45.47
N ILE A 701 30.60 37.52 -45.44
CA ILE A 701 29.89 38.17 -46.60
C ILE A 701 29.08 37.22 -47.58
N PRO A 702 28.22 37.69 -48.52
CA PRO A 702 26.75 37.63 -48.31
C PRO A 702 25.87 37.10 -49.49
N ALA A 703 24.54 37.14 -49.31
CA ALA A 703 23.52 37.18 -50.38
C ALA A 703 22.45 38.27 -50.12
N ARG A 704 21.64 38.62 -51.13
CA ARG A 704 20.76 39.82 -51.15
C ARG A 704 19.27 39.58 -50.81
N GLN A 705 18.61 40.70 -50.50
CA GLN A 705 17.20 41.13 -50.75
C GLN A 705 16.28 40.16 -51.54
N ALA A 706 14.95 40.09 -51.32
CA ALA A 706 13.97 40.98 -50.65
C ALA A 706 12.89 40.11 -49.90
N THR A 707 11.77 40.57 -49.31
CA THR A 707 10.96 41.81 -49.43
C THR A 707 10.23 42.16 -48.09
N ALA A 708 9.39 43.21 -48.10
CA ALA A 708 8.65 43.82 -46.98
C ALA A 708 7.88 42.84 -46.04
N ARG A 709 7.69 43.08 -44.72
CA ARG A 709 7.27 44.28 -43.94
C ARG A 709 5.78 44.67 -44.16
N LEU A 710 4.96 45.07 -43.16
CA LEU A 710 5.08 45.14 -41.69
C LEU A 710 3.68 45.29 -41.01
N ARG A 711 3.58 44.95 -39.70
CA ARG A 711 2.70 45.50 -38.62
C ARG A 711 1.25 45.97 -38.92
N CYS A 712 0.33 45.48 -38.09
CA CYS A 712 -0.94 46.15 -37.78
C CYS A 712 -0.76 47.49 -37.04
N ALA A 713 -1.75 48.39 -37.16
CA ALA A 713 -1.89 49.59 -36.33
C ALA A 713 -3.38 49.86 -36.01
N ASN A 714 -3.67 50.37 -34.81
CA ASN A 714 -5.03 50.75 -34.39
C ASN A 714 -5.44 52.14 -34.92
N ARG A 715 -6.71 52.32 -35.30
CA ARG A 715 -7.55 53.47 -34.88
C ARG A 715 -9.05 53.27 -35.15
N ARG A 716 -9.86 54.26 -34.76
CA ARG A 716 -11.30 54.19 -34.49
C ARG A 716 -12.16 54.92 -35.54
N CYS A 717 -13.44 54.51 -35.61
CA CYS A 717 -14.67 55.28 -35.89
C CYS A 717 -14.78 56.20 -37.13
N ALA A 718 -15.79 55.90 -37.95
CA ALA A 718 -16.67 56.86 -38.62
C ALA A 718 -18.08 56.25 -38.73
N VAL A 719 -19.12 57.04 -39.04
CA VAL A 719 -20.56 56.68 -38.99
C VAL A 719 -21.31 57.35 -40.16
N ALA A 720 -22.53 56.86 -40.49
CA ALA A 720 -23.63 57.47 -41.28
C ALA A 720 -23.80 56.94 -42.74
N PRO A 721 -24.99 57.11 -43.38
CA PRO A 721 -26.33 56.76 -42.87
C PRO A 721 -27.27 56.13 -43.95
N GLU A 722 -28.59 56.06 -43.62
CA GLU A 722 -29.78 55.85 -44.51
C GLU A 722 -30.04 54.44 -45.10
N SER A 723 -31.30 53.98 -45.27
CA SER A 723 -32.60 54.33 -44.63
C SER A 723 -33.58 53.12 -44.73
N VAL A 724 -34.27 52.73 -43.65
CA VAL A 724 -35.73 52.89 -43.37
C VAL A 724 -36.64 52.07 -44.32
N ALA A 725 -37.55 51.18 -43.89
CA ALA A 725 -38.25 50.96 -42.61
C ALA A 725 -38.44 49.42 -42.28
N ASP A 726 -39.29 48.87 -41.39
CA ASP A 726 -40.36 49.44 -40.53
C ASP A 726 -40.77 48.55 -39.30
N LEU A 727 -41.85 48.97 -38.61
CA LEU A 727 -42.82 48.32 -37.69
C LEU A 727 -42.89 46.76 -37.60
N SER A 728 -43.28 46.14 -36.46
CA SER A 728 -43.41 46.61 -35.07
C SER A 728 -43.74 45.48 -34.05
N ARG A 729 -43.10 45.53 -32.85
CA ARG A 729 -43.59 45.27 -31.46
C ARG A 729 -44.43 44.01 -31.12
N ASN A 730 -44.41 43.51 -29.88
CA ASN A 730 -43.79 44.00 -28.62
C ASN A 730 -42.72 43.03 -28.10
#